data_AF-A0A5J4KRT4-F1
#
_entry.id   AF-A0A5J4KRT4-F1
#
_cell.length_a   1.000
_cell.length_b   1.000
_cell.length_c   1.000
_cell.angle_alpha   90.00
_cell.angle_beta   90.00
_cell.angle_gamma   90.00
#
_symmetry.space_group_name_H-M   'P 1'
#
loop_
_entity.id
_entity.type
_entity.pdbx_description
1 polymer ?
#
loop_
_entity_poly.entity_id
_entity_poly.type
_entity_poly.pdbx_seq_one_letter_code
_entity_poly.pdbx_strand_id
1 'polypeptide(L)'
;MVTKRKHNYTTDELYNPQPRLNYDACLYARQSTAEQVVNNPESHKAQTIYMLKYTQEVLGYKNDGSTGTAILFVENQISEDGEIKNSSGTWPIDRRPGLKAILDMIEEGRVKLVIAEFVDRLFRDEDRIDSNIFIKICKEHGCYVHISSKRMTYNFINPQHAEMFRMEVQMAAAYIENHVRGTMHGRRRQKRAEGYWAGFGSIPINYLVDKREGSPTYGKFVPYAPNAKISIEIYDRFIELGFEVTALCEELAKRPYIYPDFEDWVYKDFEIKTRLKPAPSGKGFLISRSGLIHMLCNINNIGALQVEKHGKEHIIWNNHEPIIDEARFWLVYDHLQNTRPDGTPTGRNKQVRYIQRRYEGDIKPLLKPISSHEDVSIYYVWKSYRGQTVAYYQLNECSKRLRDSNLLSAQAKPIEEAIVKRMFAHIRATNLLDLKERHKQQRQKLENQAKKLKRDLEAIEEELVTLEENMSRVKTPAVVERLENTMCKVLARKTETEEEYKAINNTIGLVGQKTLEEELEDLEESWEKKTYEFKRSFMQLVIDRVVIDQISPHFYTVKVEWAYKEWGTEERHWEHKTGGRIAWTEEEIETLKALYATETDRFVVMQAIPTRSWKTIKHIAHDLKLKRERISMHWENSKGMVKDGHLSWNDRLYLASKGLSTEDYASSKLFGWCSPSFLQSATLKFLHKNRRFAVVHP
;
A
#
# COMPACT_ATOMS: atom_id res chain seq x y z
N MET A 1 17.06 -42.11 -3.23
CA MET A 1 15.99 -42.71 -2.40
C MET A 1 16.60 -43.16 -1.09
N VAL A 2 16.44 -42.38 -0.01
CA VAL A 2 16.87 -42.80 1.33
C VAL A 2 15.90 -43.88 1.80
N THR A 3 16.37 -45.11 1.97
CA THR A 3 15.59 -46.21 2.54
C THR A 3 15.15 -45.83 3.96
N LYS A 4 13.87 -45.44 4.12
CA LYS A 4 13.26 -45.15 5.43
C LYS A 4 13.35 -46.41 6.30
N ARG A 5 14.31 -46.45 7.22
CA ARG A 5 14.37 -47.49 8.27
C ARG A 5 13.11 -47.35 9.13
N LYS A 6 12.20 -48.33 9.06
CA LYS A 6 11.06 -48.41 9.99
C LYS A 6 11.63 -48.59 11.41
N HIS A 7 11.49 -47.56 12.22
CA HIS A 7 11.84 -47.61 13.62
C HIS A 7 10.75 -48.41 14.35
N ASN A 8 11.15 -49.45 15.08
CA ASN A 8 10.23 -50.23 15.90
C ASN A 8 10.08 -49.52 17.24
N TYR A 9 8.89 -49.01 17.53
CA TYR A 9 8.57 -48.33 18.79
C TYR A 9 8.18 -49.38 19.83
N THR A 10 8.65 -49.18 21.07
CA THR A 10 8.14 -49.98 22.19
C THR A 10 6.74 -49.51 22.58
N THR A 11 5.98 -50.36 23.29
CA THR A 11 4.66 -49.98 23.80
C THR A 11 4.76 -48.76 24.73
N ASP A 12 5.80 -48.68 25.55
CA ASP A 12 6.02 -47.54 26.44
C ASP A 12 6.31 -46.24 25.67
N GLU A 13 7.12 -46.29 24.60
CA GLU A 13 7.38 -45.12 23.74
C GLU A 13 6.13 -44.62 22.97
N LEU A 14 5.15 -45.49 22.73
CA LEU A 14 3.90 -45.15 22.06
C LEU A 14 2.93 -44.37 22.96
N TYR A 15 2.91 -44.67 24.26
CA TYR A 15 1.97 -44.08 25.22
C TYR A 15 2.62 -43.03 26.14
N ASN A 16 3.93 -43.12 26.38
CA ASN A 16 4.68 -42.20 27.23
C ASN A 16 5.99 -41.74 26.54
N PRO A 17 5.89 -41.04 25.39
CA PRO A 17 7.06 -40.67 24.61
C PRO A 17 7.98 -39.71 25.37
N GLN A 18 9.21 -40.14 25.59
CA GLN A 18 10.26 -39.30 26.16
C GLN A 18 11.04 -38.54 25.07
N PRO A 19 11.44 -37.29 25.33
CA PRO A 19 12.35 -36.55 24.45
C PRO A 19 13.62 -37.33 24.13
N ARG A 20 13.98 -37.41 22.84
CA ARG A 20 15.22 -38.06 22.42
C ARG A 20 16.35 -37.04 22.37
N LEU A 21 17.15 -37.02 23.43
CA LEU A 21 18.21 -36.03 23.63
C LEU A 21 19.35 -36.08 22.61
N ASN A 22 19.46 -37.15 21.80
CA ASN A 22 20.52 -37.27 20.79
C ASN A 22 20.23 -36.48 19.51
N TYR A 23 19.04 -35.87 19.39
CA TYR A 23 18.62 -35.10 18.22
C TYR A 23 18.37 -33.65 18.61
N ASP A 24 18.39 -32.75 17.63
CA ASP A 24 18.06 -31.34 17.86
C ASP A 24 16.57 -31.17 18.20
N ALA A 25 16.27 -30.15 19.01
CA ALA A 25 14.93 -29.70 19.35
C ALA A 25 14.67 -28.29 18.85
N CYS A 26 13.49 -28.05 18.29
CA CYS A 26 13.06 -26.72 17.85
C CYS A 26 12.00 -26.16 18.77
N LEU A 27 12.24 -24.97 19.30
CA LEU A 27 11.29 -24.18 20.07
C LEU A 27 10.60 -23.20 19.14
N TYR A 28 9.28 -23.12 19.20
CA TYR A 28 8.50 -22.21 18.38
C TYR A 28 7.71 -21.21 19.23
N ALA A 29 8.01 -19.93 19.06
CA ALA A 29 7.35 -18.82 19.73
C ALA A 29 6.71 -17.87 18.71
N ARG A 30 5.47 -17.45 19.00
CA ARG A 30 4.71 -16.54 18.15
C ARG A 30 3.78 -15.68 19.00
N GLN A 31 3.86 -14.36 18.84
CA GLN A 31 2.86 -13.44 19.40
C GLN A 31 1.79 -13.12 18.35
N SER A 32 0.55 -12.84 18.77
CA SER A 32 -0.54 -12.67 17.80
C SER A 32 -0.46 -11.34 17.05
N THR A 33 0.17 -10.31 17.63
CA THR A 33 0.43 -9.03 16.98
C THR A 33 1.78 -8.44 17.41
N ALA A 34 2.34 -7.54 16.60
CA ALA A 34 3.50 -6.74 16.93
C ALA A 34 3.29 -5.90 18.22
N GLU A 35 2.11 -5.30 18.37
CA GLU A 35 1.73 -4.50 19.56
C GLU A 35 1.77 -5.34 20.86
N GLN A 36 1.45 -6.64 20.80
CA GLN A 36 1.49 -7.52 21.97
C GLN A 36 2.92 -7.81 22.46
N VAL A 37 3.91 -7.77 21.57
CA VAL A 37 5.32 -7.97 21.95
C VAL A 37 5.78 -6.83 22.87
N VAL A 38 5.33 -5.60 22.59
CA VAL A 38 5.66 -4.40 23.37
C VAL A 38 4.83 -4.31 24.65
N ASN A 39 3.52 -4.58 24.56
CA ASN A 39 2.60 -4.37 25.68
C ASN A 39 2.55 -5.53 26.70
N ASN A 40 2.96 -6.75 26.32
CA ASN A 40 2.98 -7.92 27.21
C ASN A 40 4.36 -8.60 27.22
N PRO A 41 5.40 -7.94 27.76
CA PRO A 41 6.76 -8.46 27.78
C PRO A 41 6.86 -9.79 28.54
N GLU A 42 6.02 -10.01 29.55
CA GLU A 42 5.99 -11.25 30.32
C GLU A 42 5.55 -12.46 29.49
N SER A 43 4.54 -12.29 28.62
CA SER A 43 4.08 -13.36 27.72
C SER A 43 5.15 -13.69 26.67
N HIS A 44 5.89 -12.69 26.19
CA HIS A 44 7.01 -12.91 25.29
C HIS A 44 8.16 -13.65 26.00
N LYS A 45 8.52 -13.25 27.23
CA LYS A 45 9.53 -13.94 28.05
C LYS A 45 9.15 -15.39 28.37
N ALA A 46 7.87 -15.66 28.63
CA ALA A 46 7.37 -17.01 28.84
C ALA A 46 7.59 -17.92 27.62
N GLN A 47 7.25 -17.43 26.43
CA GLN A 47 7.38 -18.18 25.17
C GLN A 47 8.82 -18.33 24.67
N THR A 48 9.75 -17.50 25.14
CA THR A 48 11.14 -17.48 24.65
C THR A 48 12.10 -17.94 25.74
N ILE A 49 12.41 -17.07 26.69
CA ILE A 49 13.41 -17.29 27.75
C ILE A 49 13.01 -18.46 28.65
N TYR A 50 11.77 -18.47 29.17
CA TYR A 50 11.36 -19.52 30.10
C TYR A 50 11.15 -20.86 29.41
N MET A 51 10.71 -20.86 28.14
CA MET A 51 10.59 -22.09 27.36
C MET A 51 11.97 -22.70 27.03
N LEU A 52 12.96 -21.86 26.71
CA LEU A 52 14.34 -22.31 26.50
C LEU A 52 14.93 -22.88 27.80
N LYS A 53 14.75 -22.16 28.92
CA LYS A 53 15.18 -22.61 30.25
C LYS A 53 14.52 -23.92 30.65
N TYR A 54 13.20 -24.04 30.45
CA TYR A 54 12.45 -25.28 30.68
C TYR A 54 12.99 -26.44 29.85
N THR A 55 13.32 -26.20 28.58
CA THR A 55 13.89 -27.23 27.69
C THR A 55 15.25 -27.71 28.19
N GLN A 56 16.07 -26.81 28.73
CA GLN A 56 17.39 -27.15 29.26
C GLN A 56 17.30 -27.86 30.62
N GLU A 57 16.54 -27.32 31.56
CA GLU A 57 16.49 -27.80 32.94
C GLU A 57 15.57 -29.01 33.15
N VAL A 58 14.43 -29.06 32.43
CA VAL A 58 13.40 -30.08 32.66
C VAL A 58 13.46 -31.17 31.59
N LEU A 59 13.62 -30.80 30.31
CA LEU A 59 13.70 -31.79 29.24
C LEU A 59 15.11 -32.36 29.08
N GLY A 60 16.14 -31.69 29.60
CA GLY A 60 17.51 -32.23 29.72
C GLY A 60 18.44 -31.89 28.56
N TYR A 61 18.10 -30.92 27.70
CA TYR A 61 18.98 -30.46 26.62
C TYR A 61 20.13 -29.60 27.17
N LYS A 62 21.37 -30.02 26.97
CA LYS A 62 22.57 -29.35 27.46
C LYS A 62 23.35 -28.69 26.32
N ASN A 63 23.98 -27.55 26.62
CA ASN A 63 24.80 -26.80 25.66
C ASN A 63 26.26 -27.29 25.60
N ASP A 64 26.61 -28.35 26.34
CA ASP A 64 27.96 -28.93 26.43
C ASP A 64 28.27 -29.93 25.30
N GLY A 65 27.32 -30.12 24.37
CA GLY A 65 27.44 -31.07 23.25
C GLY A 65 27.13 -32.53 23.62
N SER A 66 26.73 -32.80 24.87
CA SER A 66 26.30 -34.14 25.31
C SER A 66 24.91 -34.53 24.81
N THR A 67 24.12 -33.54 24.38
CA THR A 67 22.80 -33.70 23.75
C THR A 67 22.76 -32.91 22.44
N GLY A 68 21.70 -33.08 21.66
CA GLY A 68 21.37 -32.21 20.55
C GLY A 68 21.12 -30.77 20.98
N THR A 69 21.00 -29.88 20.00
CA THR A 69 20.88 -28.44 20.22
C THR A 69 19.42 -28.00 20.31
N ALA A 70 19.10 -27.10 21.23
CA ALA A 70 17.79 -26.44 21.32
C ALA A 70 17.80 -25.13 20.50
N ILE A 71 16.99 -25.05 19.45
CA ILE A 71 16.96 -23.93 18.49
C ILE A 71 15.63 -23.18 18.62
N LEU A 72 15.66 -21.88 18.94
CA LEU A 72 14.46 -21.06 19.10
C LEU A 72 14.11 -20.27 17.82
N PHE A 73 12.91 -20.48 17.30
CA PHE A 73 12.31 -19.71 16.22
C PHE A 73 11.25 -18.76 16.79
N VAL A 74 11.40 -17.47 16.45
CA VAL A 74 10.44 -16.43 16.84
C VAL A 74 9.93 -15.75 15.57
N GLU A 75 8.64 -15.90 15.27
CA GLU A 75 8.07 -15.35 14.03
C GLU A 75 8.00 -13.82 13.99
N ASN A 76 7.84 -13.18 15.15
CA ASN A 76 7.64 -11.73 15.24
C ASN A 76 8.95 -10.99 15.53
N GLN A 77 10.08 -11.42 14.93
CA GLN A 77 11.35 -10.70 15.11
C GLN A 77 11.31 -9.33 14.43
N ILE A 78 11.96 -8.37 15.08
CA ILE A 78 12.23 -7.03 14.55
C ILE A 78 13.26 -7.22 13.42
N SER A 79 12.94 -6.80 12.18
CA SER A 79 13.94 -6.79 11.10
C SER A 79 15.09 -5.82 11.44
N GLU A 80 16.24 -5.93 10.75
CA GLU A 80 17.32 -4.92 10.86
C GLU A 80 16.81 -3.49 10.58
N ASP A 81 15.70 -3.37 9.83
CA ASP A 81 15.01 -2.11 9.51
C ASP A 81 13.97 -1.65 10.56
N GLY A 82 13.82 -2.37 11.67
CA GLY A 82 12.90 -2.00 12.76
C GLY A 82 11.42 -2.38 12.56
N GLU A 83 11.07 -3.08 11.48
CA GLU A 83 9.69 -3.52 11.21
C GLU A 83 9.39 -4.88 11.85
N ILE A 84 8.31 -4.96 12.64
CA ILE A 84 7.83 -6.22 13.22
C ILE A 84 6.78 -6.82 12.27
N LYS A 85 7.08 -7.97 11.69
CA LYS A 85 6.11 -8.71 10.87
C LYS A 85 5.08 -9.40 11.77
N ASN A 86 3.80 -9.16 11.50
CA ASN A 86 2.70 -9.87 12.15
C ASN A 86 2.64 -11.32 11.63
N SER A 87 2.44 -12.28 12.53
CA SER A 87 2.24 -13.69 12.19
C SER A 87 1.04 -14.27 12.94
N SER A 88 0.07 -14.81 12.19
CA SER A 88 -1.15 -15.41 12.76
C SER A 88 -1.08 -16.94 12.74
N GLY A 89 -1.63 -17.59 13.76
CA GLY A 89 -1.81 -19.06 13.80
C GLY A 89 -2.88 -19.58 12.83
N THR A 90 -3.62 -18.68 12.19
CA THR A 90 -4.58 -18.98 11.11
C THR A 90 -3.95 -18.90 9.71
N TRP A 91 -2.69 -18.47 9.60
CA TRP A 91 -2.03 -18.38 8.30
C TRP A 91 -1.53 -19.75 7.83
N PRO A 92 -1.48 -19.99 6.51
CA PRO A 92 -0.80 -21.14 5.94
C PRO A 92 0.63 -21.29 6.46
N ILE A 93 1.10 -22.52 6.63
CA ILE A 93 2.50 -22.84 7.00
C ILE A 93 3.50 -22.10 6.11
N ASP A 94 3.24 -22.00 4.80
CA ASP A 94 4.13 -21.32 3.84
C ASP A 94 4.35 -19.82 4.11
N ARG A 95 3.42 -19.18 4.83
CA ARG A 95 3.49 -17.76 5.20
C ARG A 95 4.12 -17.54 6.58
N ARG A 96 4.61 -18.60 7.22
CA ARG A 96 5.20 -18.62 8.55
C ARG A 96 6.65 -19.13 8.45
N PRO A 97 7.62 -18.24 8.15
CA PRO A 97 8.98 -18.64 7.80
C PRO A 97 9.68 -19.46 8.89
N GLY A 98 9.45 -19.15 10.17
CA GLY A 98 9.96 -19.92 11.30
C GLY A 98 9.34 -21.31 11.39
N LEU A 99 8.01 -21.43 11.21
CA LEU A 99 7.35 -22.75 11.24
C LEU A 99 7.74 -23.60 10.02
N LYS A 100 7.91 -22.96 8.86
CA LYS A 100 8.39 -23.61 7.64
C LYS A 100 9.82 -24.14 7.82
N ALA A 101 10.72 -23.33 8.37
CA ALA A 101 12.10 -23.75 8.66
C ALA A 101 12.13 -24.95 9.62
N ILE A 102 11.23 -24.99 10.61
CA ILE A 102 11.09 -26.16 11.49
C ILE A 102 10.70 -27.41 10.70
N LEU A 103 9.75 -27.30 9.78
CA LEU A 103 9.33 -28.42 8.94
C LEU A 103 10.44 -28.91 8.01
N ASP A 104 11.16 -28.00 7.36
CA ASP A 104 12.30 -28.35 6.51
C ASP A 104 13.34 -29.16 7.31
N MET A 105 13.66 -28.74 8.55
CA MET A 105 14.58 -29.48 9.42
C MET A 105 14.06 -30.84 9.93
N ILE A 106 12.73 -31.01 10.05
CA ILE A 106 12.11 -32.31 10.37
C ILE A 106 12.24 -33.26 9.19
N GLU A 107 11.99 -32.77 7.97
CA GLU A 107 12.09 -33.54 6.73
C GLU A 107 13.54 -33.95 6.42
N GLU A 108 14.50 -33.05 6.68
CA GLU A 108 15.95 -33.35 6.65
C GLU A 108 16.36 -34.36 7.73
N GLY A 109 15.52 -34.60 8.73
CA GLY A 109 15.74 -35.55 9.81
C GLY A 109 16.66 -35.05 10.92
N ARG A 110 17.03 -33.76 10.90
CA ARG A 110 17.90 -33.11 11.89
C ARG A 110 17.20 -32.92 13.23
N VAL A 111 15.91 -32.59 13.19
CA VAL A 111 15.09 -32.31 14.39
C VAL A 111 14.11 -33.46 14.64
N LYS A 112 13.99 -33.89 15.90
CA LYS A 112 13.03 -34.91 16.34
C LYS A 112 12.10 -34.45 17.46
N LEU A 113 12.20 -33.20 17.87
CA LEU A 113 11.32 -32.62 18.87
C LEU A 113 10.95 -31.18 18.51
N VAL A 114 9.66 -30.87 18.48
CA VAL A 114 9.15 -29.50 18.39
C VAL A 114 8.52 -29.12 19.72
N ILE A 115 8.81 -27.94 20.24
CA ILE A 115 8.35 -27.46 21.54
C ILE A 115 7.61 -26.14 21.35
N ALA A 116 6.41 -26.05 21.92
CA ALA A 116 5.64 -24.81 21.97
C ALA A 116 4.98 -24.63 23.34
N GLU A 117 4.68 -23.38 23.71
CA GLU A 117 4.00 -23.12 25.00
C GLU A 117 2.57 -23.67 24.99
N PHE A 118 1.83 -23.39 23.92
CA PHE A 118 0.45 -23.80 23.72
C PHE A 118 0.25 -24.25 22.26
N VAL A 119 -0.71 -25.15 22.01
CA VAL A 119 -1.05 -25.61 20.65
C VAL A 119 -1.48 -24.45 19.75
N ASP A 120 -2.13 -23.43 20.33
CA ASP A 120 -2.60 -22.23 19.64
C ASP A 120 -1.46 -21.35 19.06
N ARG A 121 -0.21 -21.59 19.47
CA ARG A 121 0.97 -20.96 18.88
C ARG A 121 1.26 -21.58 17.53
N LEU A 122 1.17 -22.91 17.45
CA LEU A 122 1.40 -23.69 16.24
C LEU A 122 0.24 -23.56 15.26
N PHE A 123 -1.00 -23.77 15.68
CA PHE A 123 -2.16 -23.82 14.77
C PHE A 123 -3.42 -23.25 15.40
N ARG A 124 -4.23 -22.58 14.58
CA ARG A 124 -5.60 -22.12 14.89
C ARG A 124 -6.50 -22.23 13.66
N ASP A 125 -6.19 -23.16 12.76
CA ASP A 125 -6.93 -23.37 11.52
C ASP A 125 -8.22 -24.16 11.78
N GLU A 126 -9.34 -23.64 11.31
CA GLU A 126 -10.66 -24.24 11.47
C GLU A 126 -10.78 -25.53 10.62
N ASP A 127 -10.27 -25.48 9.39
CA ASP A 127 -10.32 -26.56 8.40
C ASP A 127 -9.35 -27.72 8.68
N ARG A 128 -8.46 -27.56 9.69
CA ARG A 128 -7.43 -28.54 10.09
C ARG A 128 -6.47 -28.99 8.97
N ILE A 129 -6.36 -28.23 7.88
CA ILE A 129 -5.53 -28.61 6.72
C ILE A 129 -4.05 -28.61 7.13
N ASP A 130 -3.59 -27.50 7.71
CA ASP A 130 -2.18 -27.31 8.05
C ASP A 130 -1.77 -28.18 9.23
N SER A 131 -2.63 -28.28 10.24
CA SER A 131 -2.37 -29.13 11.40
C SER A 131 -2.28 -30.62 11.01
N ASN A 132 -3.10 -31.10 10.05
CA ASN A 132 -2.98 -32.46 9.53
C ASN A 132 -1.72 -32.69 8.70
N ILE A 133 -1.30 -31.72 7.89
CA ILE A 133 -0.03 -31.78 7.15
C ILE A 133 1.14 -31.89 8.15
N PHE A 134 1.14 -31.06 9.18
CA PHE A 134 2.17 -31.08 10.22
C PHE A 134 2.21 -32.40 10.99
N ILE A 135 1.05 -32.93 11.41
CA ILE A 135 0.95 -34.26 12.06
C ILE A 135 1.53 -35.34 11.14
N LYS A 136 1.21 -35.32 9.84
CA LYS A 136 1.70 -36.29 8.87
C LYS A 136 3.22 -36.23 8.73
N ILE A 137 3.80 -35.04 8.58
CA ILE A 137 5.26 -34.87 8.44
C ILE A 137 5.98 -35.35 9.70
N CYS A 138 5.49 -34.96 10.88
CA CYS A 138 6.05 -35.40 12.16
C CYS A 138 5.95 -36.93 12.33
N LYS A 139 4.82 -37.54 11.95
CA LYS A 139 4.64 -39.00 11.97
C LYS A 139 5.61 -39.71 11.03
N GLU A 140 5.78 -39.21 9.81
CA GLU A 140 6.65 -39.83 8.80
C GLU A 140 8.13 -39.76 9.14
N HIS A 141 8.55 -38.71 9.87
CA HIS A 141 9.94 -38.50 10.26
C HIS A 141 10.20 -38.87 11.73
N GLY A 142 9.22 -39.39 12.46
CA GLY A 142 9.37 -39.78 13.87
C GLY A 142 9.71 -38.60 14.79
N CYS A 143 9.15 -37.42 14.49
CA CYS A 143 9.29 -36.21 15.30
C CYS A 143 8.15 -36.14 16.33
N TYR A 144 8.49 -35.79 17.57
CA TYR A 144 7.53 -35.56 18.66
C TYR A 144 7.22 -34.08 18.80
N VAL A 145 6.08 -33.78 19.43
CA VAL A 145 5.68 -32.40 19.73
C VAL A 145 5.45 -32.29 21.24
N HIS A 146 6.09 -31.34 21.91
CA HIS A 146 5.93 -31.10 23.33
C HIS A 146 5.24 -29.76 23.58
N ILE A 147 4.19 -29.77 24.40
CA ILE A 147 3.46 -28.58 24.82
C ILE A 147 3.77 -28.30 26.29
N SER A 148 4.59 -27.27 26.53
CA SER A 148 5.18 -27.03 27.85
C SER A 148 4.16 -26.63 28.91
N SER A 149 3.10 -25.89 28.54
CA SER A 149 2.03 -25.52 29.47
C SER A 149 1.27 -26.72 30.04
N LYS A 150 1.17 -27.81 29.26
CA LYS A 150 0.51 -29.05 29.65
C LYS A 150 1.49 -30.13 30.12
N ARG A 151 2.80 -29.89 29.95
CA ARG A 151 3.87 -30.87 30.18
C ARG A 151 3.60 -32.18 29.45
N MET A 152 3.11 -32.11 28.22
CA MET A 152 2.68 -33.27 27.45
C MET A 152 3.42 -33.39 26.12
N THR A 153 3.85 -34.61 25.80
CA THR A 153 4.55 -34.94 24.55
C THR A 153 3.64 -35.81 23.67
N TYR A 154 3.38 -35.35 22.45
CA TYR A 154 2.61 -36.06 21.44
C TYR A 154 3.54 -36.88 20.55
N ASN A 155 3.22 -38.16 20.42
CA ASN A 155 3.77 -39.07 19.43
C ASN A 155 2.68 -39.42 18.42
N PHE A 156 2.73 -38.83 17.22
CA PHE A 156 1.68 -38.97 16.20
C PHE A 156 1.62 -40.33 15.50
N ILE A 157 2.53 -41.25 15.84
CA ILE A 157 2.38 -42.65 15.45
C ILE A 157 1.22 -43.28 16.21
N ASN A 158 1.03 -42.87 17.47
CA ASN A 158 -0.16 -43.21 18.25
C ASN A 158 -1.36 -42.40 17.74
N PRO A 159 -2.42 -43.07 17.23
CA PRO A 159 -3.63 -42.39 16.76
C PRO A 159 -4.32 -41.54 17.83
N GLN A 160 -4.24 -41.94 19.11
CA GLN A 160 -4.85 -41.20 20.22
C GLN A 160 -4.17 -39.85 20.44
N HIS A 161 -2.84 -39.78 20.36
CA HIS A 161 -2.10 -38.51 20.45
C HIS A 161 -2.39 -37.60 19.26
N ALA A 162 -2.48 -38.17 18.04
CA ALA A 162 -2.87 -37.40 16.87
C ALA A 162 -4.28 -36.80 17.02
N GLU A 163 -5.25 -37.58 17.50
CA GLU A 163 -6.61 -37.10 17.69
C GLU A 163 -6.72 -36.06 18.81
N MET A 164 -6.04 -36.30 19.93
CA MET A 164 -5.97 -35.34 21.03
C MET A 164 -5.40 -33.99 20.57
N PHE A 165 -4.33 -34.01 19.78
CA PHE A 165 -3.76 -32.79 19.21
C PHE A 165 -4.74 -32.08 18.26
N ARG A 166 -5.46 -32.81 17.40
CA ARG A 166 -6.50 -32.23 16.53
C ARG A 166 -7.63 -31.57 17.31
N MET A 167 -8.10 -32.23 18.38
CA MET A 167 -9.12 -31.67 19.25
C MET A 167 -8.65 -30.35 19.87
N GLU A 168 -7.39 -30.25 20.27
CA GLU A 168 -6.84 -29.00 20.81
C GLU A 168 -6.74 -27.88 19.78
N VAL A 169 -6.34 -28.18 18.55
CA VAL A 169 -6.37 -27.20 17.45
C VAL A 169 -7.80 -26.72 17.22
N GLN A 170 -8.78 -27.63 17.21
CA GLN A 170 -10.19 -27.27 17.08
C GLN A 170 -10.66 -26.37 18.24
N MET A 171 -10.30 -26.70 19.48
CA MET A 171 -10.64 -25.86 20.64
C MET A 171 -10.02 -24.47 20.54
N ALA A 172 -8.78 -24.37 20.04
CA ALA A 172 -8.11 -23.08 19.81
C ALA A 172 -8.81 -22.25 18.72
N ALA A 173 -9.26 -22.88 17.63
CA ALA A 173 -10.05 -22.23 16.58
C ALA A 173 -11.41 -21.74 17.12
N ALA A 174 -12.15 -22.63 17.82
CA ALA A 174 -13.44 -22.31 18.42
C ALA A 174 -13.37 -21.19 19.47
N TYR A 175 -12.23 -21.05 20.18
CA TYR A 175 -12.01 -19.94 21.09
C TYR A 175 -11.96 -18.59 20.36
N ILE A 176 -11.32 -18.50 19.18
CA ILE A 176 -11.33 -17.26 18.39
C ILE A 176 -12.74 -16.90 17.96
N GLU A 177 -13.49 -17.87 17.44
CA GLU A 177 -14.81 -17.58 16.93
C GLU A 177 -15.78 -17.18 18.05
N ASN A 178 -15.88 -17.98 19.10
CA ASN A 178 -16.87 -17.77 20.16
C ASN A 178 -16.44 -16.66 21.13
N HIS A 179 -15.18 -16.63 21.54
CA HIS A 179 -14.71 -15.70 22.56
C HIS A 179 -14.23 -14.38 21.97
N VAL A 180 -13.37 -14.40 20.93
CA VAL A 180 -12.84 -13.17 20.33
C VAL A 180 -13.91 -12.47 19.47
N ARG A 181 -14.48 -13.18 18.49
CA ARG A 181 -15.48 -12.59 17.59
C ARG A 181 -16.86 -12.49 18.22
N GLY A 182 -17.34 -13.56 18.85
CA GLY A 182 -18.67 -13.61 19.46
C GLY A 182 -18.81 -12.75 20.70
N THR A 183 -17.82 -12.79 21.61
CA THR A 183 -17.93 -12.13 22.93
C THR A 183 -17.17 -10.81 23.00
N MET A 184 -15.87 -10.78 22.67
CA MET A 184 -15.06 -9.56 22.84
C MET A 184 -15.46 -8.43 21.89
N HIS A 185 -15.74 -8.70 20.61
CA HIS A 185 -16.23 -7.65 19.71
C HIS A 185 -17.61 -7.13 20.13
N GLY A 186 -18.49 -8.01 20.59
CA GLY A 186 -19.77 -7.62 21.20
C GLY A 186 -19.58 -6.68 22.40
N ARG A 187 -18.74 -7.07 23.37
CA ARG A 187 -18.40 -6.24 24.53
C ARG A 187 -17.74 -4.92 24.15
N ARG A 188 -16.90 -4.89 23.12
CA ARG A 188 -16.30 -3.65 22.61
C ARG A 188 -17.34 -2.73 21.97
N ARG A 189 -18.26 -3.28 21.16
CA ARG A 189 -19.38 -2.52 20.60
C ARG A 189 -20.26 -1.95 21.70
N GLN A 190 -20.56 -2.75 22.72
CA GLN A 190 -21.30 -2.31 23.90
C GLN A 190 -20.57 -1.18 24.63
N LYS A 191 -19.29 -1.37 24.95
CA LYS A 191 -18.44 -0.34 25.58
C LYS A 191 -18.44 0.97 24.77
N ARG A 192 -18.39 0.88 23.43
CA ARG A 192 -18.49 2.06 22.55
C ARG A 192 -19.88 2.70 22.60
N ALA A 193 -20.95 1.91 22.57
CA ALA A 193 -22.32 2.39 22.66
C ALA A 193 -22.63 3.05 24.01
N GLU A 194 -21.84 2.77 25.05
CA GLU A 194 -21.89 3.42 26.37
C GLU A 194 -21.05 4.71 26.44
N GLY A 195 -20.39 5.12 25.35
CA GLY A 195 -19.63 6.38 25.30
C GLY A 195 -18.13 6.25 25.56
N TYR A 196 -17.64 5.02 25.81
CA TYR A 196 -16.22 4.76 26.08
C TYR A 196 -15.44 4.42 24.81
N TRP A 197 -14.15 4.71 24.83
CA TRP A 197 -13.21 4.23 23.84
C TRP A 197 -13.02 2.71 23.96
N ALA A 198 -13.33 2.00 22.87
CA ALA A 198 -13.27 0.54 22.81
C ALA A 198 -11.98 -0.01 22.20
N GLY A 199 -10.94 0.83 22.04
CA GLY A 199 -9.63 0.42 21.51
C GLY A 199 -9.59 0.16 20.00
N PHE A 200 -10.60 0.58 19.25
CA PHE A 200 -10.66 0.42 17.79
C PHE A 200 -11.03 1.74 17.10
N GLY A 201 -10.25 2.10 16.08
CA GLY A 201 -10.39 3.32 15.30
C GLY A 201 -9.26 4.31 15.58
N SER A 202 -9.36 5.50 14.98
CA SER A 202 -8.43 6.60 15.24
C SER A 202 -8.90 7.44 16.42
N ILE A 203 -7.96 7.94 17.22
CA ILE A 203 -8.21 8.92 18.27
C ILE A 203 -8.08 10.30 17.64
N PRO A 204 -9.06 11.21 17.82
CA PRO A 204 -8.93 12.56 17.28
C PRO A 204 -7.72 13.27 17.90
N ILE A 205 -6.98 14.02 17.08
CA ILE A 205 -5.69 14.62 17.45
C ILE A 205 -5.74 15.52 18.70
N ASN A 206 -6.91 16.08 18.99
CA ASN A 206 -7.12 17.01 20.11
C ASN A 206 -7.36 16.31 21.45
N TYR A 207 -7.40 14.97 21.47
CA TYR A 207 -7.82 14.20 22.63
C TYR A 207 -6.84 13.05 22.92
N LEU A 208 -6.72 12.72 24.20
CA LEU A 208 -6.19 11.44 24.68
C LEU A 208 -7.35 10.60 25.23
N VAL A 209 -7.08 9.33 25.52
CA VAL A 209 -8.04 8.49 26.26
C VAL A 209 -7.56 8.39 27.70
N ASP A 210 -8.43 8.68 28.68
CA ASP A 210 -8.06 8.54 30.08
C ASP A 210 -7.88 7.05 30.43
N LYS A 211 -6.65 6.67 30.80
CA LYS A 211 -6.32 5.30 31.22
C LYS A 211 -6.13 5.18 32.74
N ARG A 212 -6.38 6.25 33.52
CA ARG A 212 -6.21 6.22 34.99
C ARG A 212 -7.39 5.50 35.63
N GLU A 213 -7.13 4.32 36.20
CA GLU A 213 -8.15 3.57 36.93
C GLU A 213 -8.73 4.40 38.08
N GLY A 214 -10.06 4.36 38.27
CA GLY A 214 -10.76 5.17 39.27
C GLY A 214 -11.08 6.61 38.86
N SER A 215 -10.55 7.09 37.73
CA SER A 215 -10.94 8.40 37.18
C SER A 215 -12.41 8.39 36.71
N PRO A 216 -13.21 9.46 36.96
CA PRO A 216 -14.58 9.55 36.44
C PRO A 216 -14.62 9.57 34.90
N THR A 217 -13.51 9.95 34.26
CA THR A 217 -13.35 9.95 32.80
C THR A 217 -12.67 8.69 32.28
N TYR A 218 -12.46 7.66 33.11
CA TYR A 218 -11.78 6.43 32.69
C TYR A 218 -12.39 5.83 31.42
N GLY A 219 -11.56 5.65 30.40
CA GLY A 219 -11.94 5.14 29.10
C GLY A 219 -12.66 6.16 28.19
N LYS A 220 -12.77 7.43 28.56
CA LYS A 220 -13.33 8.50 27.73
C LYS A 220 -12.23 9.38 27.14
N PHE A 221 -12.60 10.23 26.18
CA PHE A 221 -11.70 11.25 25.65
C PHE A 221 -11.47 12.37 26.67
N VAL A 222 -10.23 12.85 26.76
CA VAL A 222 -9.84 14.00 27.58
C VAL A 222 -9.02 14.94 26.68
N PRO A 223 -9.30 16.25 26.69
CA PRO A 223 -8.58 17.21 25.87
C PRO A 223 -7.06 17.13 26.08
N TYR A 224 -6.31 17.12 24.99
CA TYR A 224 -4.86 17.26 25.01
C TYR A 224 -4.50 18.73 24.74
N ALA A 225 -4.19 19.48 25.79
CA ALA A 225 -4.05 20.93 25.74
C ALA A 225 -3.12 21.44 24.62
N PRO A 226 -1.93 20.86 24.36
CA PRO A 226 -1.04 21.33 23.29
C PRO A 226 -1.69 21.29 21.90
N ASN A 227 -2.35 20.19 21.55
CA ASN A 227 -3.00 20.04 20.25
C ASN A 227 -4.35 20.75 20.18
N ALA A 228 -5.12 20.74 21.27
CA ALA A 228 -6.40 21.42 21.37
C ALA A 228 -6.25 22.91 21.09
N LYS A 229 -5.23 23.56 21.68
CA LYS A 229 -4.93 24.98 21.45
C LYS A 229 -4.68 25.28 19.97
N ILE A 230 -3.85 24.47 19.31
CA ILE A 230 -3.55 24.62 17.88
C ILE A 230 -4.80 24.45 17.03
N SER A 231 -5.64 23.47 17.34
CA SER A 231 -6.88 23.27 16.61
C SER A 231 -7.83 24.45 16.78
N ILE A 232 -7.96 25.02 17.98
CA ILE A 232 -8.76 26.25 18.19
C ILE A 232 -8.22 27.40 17.31
N GLU A 233 -6.90 27.62 17.28
CA GLU A 233 -6.27 28.62 16.40
C GLU A 233 -6.58 28.35 14.91
N ILE A 234 -6.59 27.09 14.49
CA ILE A 234 -6.94 26.71 13.10
C ILE A 234 -8.41 27.01 12.80
N TYR A 235 -9.33 26.76 13.74
CA TYR A 235 -10.75 27.12 13.57
C TYR A 235 -10.92 28.63 13.40
N ASP A 236 -10.30 29.42 14.28
CA ASP A 236 -10.37 30.87 14.24
C ASP A 236 -9.77 31.41 12.94
N ARG A 237 -8.61 30.87 12.54
CA ARG A 237 -7.97 31.27 11.30
C ARG A 237 -8.79 30.90 10.07
N PHE A 238 -9.48 29.76 10.10
CA PHE A 238 -10.39 29.39 9.01
C PHE A 238 -11.55 30.36 8.85
N ILE A 239 -12.10 30.85 9.97
CA ILE A 239 -13.16 31.87 9.99
C ILE A 239 -12.63 33.21 9.46
N GLU A 240 -11.44 33.64 9.92
CA GLU A 240 -10.80 34.88 9.46
C GLU A 240 -10.50 34.87 7.95
N LEU A 241 -10.16 33.71 7.40
CA LEU A 241 -9.93 33.52 5.96
C LEU A 241 -11.23 33.39 5.15
N GLY A 242 -12.40 33.66 5.76
CA GLY A 242 -13.69 33.60 5.09
C GLY A 242 -14.08 32.19 4.64
N PHE A 243 -13.70 31.17 5.42
CA PHE A 243 -13.95 29.76 5.14
C PHE A 243 -13.27 29.22 3.87
N GLU A 244 -12.18 29.85 3.44
CA GLU A 244 -11.42 29.43 2.25
C GLU A 244 -10.38 28.36 2.62
N VAL A 245 -10.70 27.09 2.34
CA VAL A 245 -9.88 25.93 2.72
C VAL A 245 -8.51 25.97 2.06
N THR A 246 -8.41 26.48 0.83
CA THR A 246 -7.15 26.52 0.10
C THR A 246 -6.18 27.46 0.81
N ALA A 247 -6.58 28.69 1.11
CA ALA A 247 -5.81 29.71 1.81
C ALA A 247 -5.32 29.21 3.16
N LEU A 248 -6.19 28.55 3.94
CA LEU A 248 -5.79 27.93 5.20
C LEU A 248 -4.73 26.84 4.97
N CYS A 249 -4.93 25.98 3.98
CA CYS A 249 -3.95 24.97 3.59
C CYS A 249 -2.63 25.61 3.12
N GLU A 250 -2.67 26.75 2.42
CA GLU A 250 -1.48 27.49 1.99
C GLU A 250 -0.70 28.06 3.17
N GLU A 251 -1.39 28.62 4.16
CA GLU A 251 -0.78 29.16 5.38
C GLU A 251 -0.16 28.05 6.22
N LEU A 252 -0.89 26.93 6.43
CA LEU A 252 -0.41 25.80 7.21
C LEU A 252 0.78 25.08 6.53
N ALA A 253 0.80 25.02 5.19
CA ALA A 253 1.91 24.40 4.45
C ALA A 253 3.24 25.16 4.60
N LYS A 254 3.22 26.42 5.02
CA LYS A 254 4.44 27.21 5.30
C LYS A 254 5.04 26.86 6.67
N ARG A 255 4.31 26.15 7.53
CA ARG A 255 4.80 25.76 8.86
C ARG A 255 5.67 24.50 8.75
N PRO A 256 6.76 24.37 9.54
CA PRO A 256 7.59 23.17 9.54
C PRO A 256 6.83 21.93 10.01
N TYR A 257 5.90 22.12 10.95
CA TYR A 257 4.92 21.14 11.41
C TYR A 257 3.63 21.87 11.81
N ILE A 258 2.53 21.13 11.97
CA ILE A 258 1.24 21.69 12.42
C ILE A 258 1.03 21.35 13.89
N TYR A 259 1.21 20.09 14.27
CA TYR A 259 1.14 19.65 15.67
C TYR A 259 2.55 19.31 16.18
N PRO A 260 2.93 19.69 17.41
CA PRO A 260 4.21 19.32 17.99
C PRO A 260 4.27 17.82 18.29
N ASP A 261 5.45 17.34 18.65
CA ASP A 261 5.62 15.99 19.20
C ASP A 261 4.80 15.84 20.48
N PHE A 262 4.29 14.64 20.73
CA PHE A 262 3.63 14.33 21.99
C PHE A 262 4.65 14.34 23.12
N GLU A 263 4.24 14.82 24.30
CA GLU A 263 5.09 14.82 25.48
C GLU A 263 5.40 13.39 25.97
N ASP A 264 6.55 13.20 26.63
CA ASP A 264 7.05 11.87 27.02
C ASP A 264 6.11 11.07 27.93
N TRP A 265 5.21 11.74 28.67
CA TRP A 265 4.22 11.10 29.52
C TRP A 265 3.04 10.52 28.75
N VAL A 266 2.87 10.90 27.48
CA VAL A 266 1.78 10.43 26.61
C VAL A 266 2.12 9.03 26.10
N TYR A 267 1.18 8.09 26.23
CA TYR A 267 1.37 6.74 25.73
C TYR A 267 1.60 6.73 24.21
N LYS A 268 2.68 6.10 23.73
CA LYS A 268 3.03 5.98 22.30
C LYS A 268 1.91 5.39 21.43
N ASP A 269 1.05 4.55 22.00
CA ASP A 269 -0.14 4.04 21.32
C ASP A 269 -1.03 5.18 20.77
N PHE A 270 -1.07 6.33 21.43
CA PHE A 270 -1.88 7.46 20.99
C PHE A 270 -1.34 8.09 19.71
N GLU A 271 -0.03 8.25 19.60
CA GLU A 271 0.64 8.75 18.41
C GLU A 271 0.24 7.93 17.17
N ILE A 272 0.35 6.60 17.27
CA ILE A 272 -0.01 5.65 16.21
C ILE A 272 -1.50 5.76 15.83
N LYS A 273 -2.38 5.93 16.82
CA LYS A 273 -3.84 5.97 16.59
C LYS A 273 -4.33 7.31 16.05
N THR A 274 -3.53 8.38 16.07
CA THR A 274 -3.93 9.68 15.47
C THR A 274 -3.82 9.71 13.94
N ARG A 275 -3.08 8.76 13.34
CA ARG A 275 -2.86 8.64 11.88
C ARG A 275 -2.27 9.89 11.22
N LEU A 276 -1.55 10.72 11.96
CA LEU A 276 -0.77 11.82 11.39
C LEU A 276 0.51 11.32 10.72
N LYS A 277 1.11 12.12 9.82
CA LYS A 277 2.43 11.82 9.26
C LYS A 277 3.48 12.65 10.00
N PRO A 278 4.61 12.04 10.42
CA PRO A 278 5.76 12.80 10.90
C PRO A 278 6.18 13.86 9.89
N ALA A 279 6.56 15.04 10.38
CA ALA A 279 7.08 16.11 9.53
C ALA A 279 8.47 15.75 9.00
N PRO A 280 8.85 16.20 7.78
CA PRO A 280 10.18 15.96 7.21
C PRO A 280 11.34 16.52 8.05
N SER A 281 11.06 17.51 8.91
CA SER A 281 12.01 18.08 9.87
C SER A 281 12.45 17.07 10.95
N GLY A 282 11.78 15.91 11.05
CA GLY A 282 11.96 14.97 12.15
C GLY A 282 11.35 15.43 13.48
N LYS A 283 10.59 16.54 13.49
CA LYS A 283 9.90 17.08 14.67
C LYS A 283 8.46 17.44 14.34
N GLY A 284 7.53 16.94 15.14
CA GLY A 284 6.11 17.18 15.02
C GLY A 284 5.45 16.46 13.84
N PHE A 285 4.19 16.83 13.59
CA PHE A 285 3.30 16.15 12.67
C PHE A 285 2.63 17.11 11.68
N LEU A 286 2.39 16.58 10.47
CA LEU A 286 1.61 17.23 9.42
C LEU A 286 0.23 16.59 9.27
N ILE A 287 -0.73 17.40 8.81
CA ILE A 287 -2.08 16.96 8.48
C ILE A 287 -2.32 17.10 6.96
N SER A 288 -3.05 16.16 6.36
CA SER A 288 -3.47 16.28 4.96
C SER A 288 -4.67 17.22 4.83
N ARG A 289 -4.97 17.70 3.62
CA ARG A 289 -6.18 18.52 3.38
C ARG A 289 -7.46 17.81 3.82
N SER A 290 -7.59 16.51 3.51
CA SER A 290 -8.73 15.72 3.96
C SER A 290 -8.74 15.52 5.47
N GLY A 291 -7.58 15.31 6.09
CA GLY A 291 -7.45 15.21 7.54
C GLY A 291 -7.83 16.51 8.24
N LEU A 292 -7.46 17.67 7.67
CA LEU A 292 -7.83 19.00 8.16
C LEU A 292 -9.35 19.19 8.15
N ILE A 293 -10.00 18.91 7.02
CA ILE A 293 -11.47 18.99 6.92
C ILE A 293 -12.12 18.03 7.90
N HIS A 294 -11.62 16.80 8.02
CA HIS A 294 -12.14 15.83 8.97
C HIS A 294 -11.97 16.30 10.41
N MET A 295 -10.82 16.91 10.77
CA MET A 295 -10.58 17.51 12.07
C MET A 295 -11.58 18.65 12.34
N LEU A 296 -11.77 19.56 11.39
CA LEU A 296 -12.71 20.70 11.48
C LEU A 296 -14.18 20.28 11.56
N CYS A 297 -14.53 19.09 11.07
CA CYS A 297 -15.90 18.57 11.07
C CYS A 297 -16.14 17.44 12.08
N ASN A 298 -15.16 17.11 12.94
CA ASN A 298 -15.31 16.02 13.88
C ASN A 298 -16.14 16.47 15.09
N ILE A 299 -17.34 15.90 15.27
CA ILE A 299 -18.24 16.22 16.39
C ILE A 299 -17.64 15.93 17.77
N ASN A 300 -16.56 15.14 17.83
CA ASN A 300 -15.81 14.97 19.07
C ASN A 300 -15.29 16.30 19.61
N ASN A 301 -15.04 17.31 18.77
CA ASN A 301 -14.55 18.61 19.22
C ASN A 301 -15.57 19.39 20.08
N ILE A 302 -16.86 19.07 19.96
CA ILE A 302 -17.96 19.63 20.77
C ILE A 302 -18.44 18.68 21.86
N GLY A 303 -17.62 17.69 22.24
CA GLY A 303 -17.95 16.75 23.31
C GLY A 303 -18.98 15.69 22.92
N ALA A 304 -19.34 15.56 21.64
CA ALA A 304 -20.27 14.54 21.16
C ALA A 304 -19.51 13.31 20.63
N LEU A 305 -20.13 12.13 20.67
CA LEU A 305 -19.54 10.89 20.14
C LEU A 305 -20.53 10.16 19.22
N GLN A 306 -20.11 9.90 17.98
CA GLN A 306 -20.87 9.07 17.05
C GLN A 306 -20.58 7.58 17.27
N VAL A 307 -21.63 6.83 17.55
CA VAL A 307 -21.59 5.39 17.85
C VAL A 307 -22.60 4.64 16.98
N GLU A 308 -22.31 3.38 16.69
CA GLU A 308 -23.29 2.49 16.05
C GLU A 308 -24.03 1.71 17.14
N LYS A 309 -25.35 1.82 17.17
CA LYS A 309 -26.22 1.10 18.11
C LYS A 309 -27.31 0.38 17.31
N HIS A 310 -27.34 -0.95 17.39
CA HIS A 310 -28.27 -1.81 16.63
C HIS A 310 -28.26 -1.56 15.11
N GLY A 311 -27.08 -1.37 14.51
CA GLY A 311 -26.94 -1.14 13.07
C GLY A 311 -27.34 0.26 12.60
N LYS A 312 -27.63 1.18 13.52
CA LYS A 312 -27.95 2.59 13.23
C LYS A 312 -26.94 3.51 13.89
N GLU A 313 -26.62 4.61 13.21
CA GLU A 313 -25.80 5.66 13.78
C GLU A 313 -26.57 6.41 14.86
N HIS A 314 -25.91 6.64 15.99
CA HIS A 314 -26.44 7.33 17.15
C HIS A 314 -25.38 8.30 17.68
N ILE A 315 -25.80 9.44 18.19
CA ILE A 315 -24.89 10.47 18.71
C ILE A 315 -25.11 10.62 20.20
N ILE A 316 -24.05 10.40 20.98
CA ILE A 316 -24.03 10.64 22.43
C ILE A 316 -23.51 12.06 22.65
N TRP A 317 -24.41 12.97 23.01
CA TRP A 317 -24.07 14.34 23.38
C TRP A 317 -23.46 14.41 24.79
N ASN A 318 -22.64 15.43 25.06
CA ASN A 318 -21.99 15.64 26.36
C ASN A 318 -21.22 14.42 26.89
N ASN A 319 -20.58 13.68 25.99
CA ASN A 319 -19.85 12.46 26.32
C ASN A 319 -18.53 12.75 27.04
N HIS A 320 -17.82 13.79 26.59
CA HIS A 320 -16.51 14.23 27.08
C HIS A 320 -16.37 15.75 26.96
N GLU A 321 -15.29 16.31 27.53
CA GLU A 321 -15.07 17.76 27.56
C GLU A 321 -14.85 18.33 26.14
N PRO A 322 -15.64 19.34 25.71
CA PRO A 322 -15.48 19.97 24.42
C PRO A 322 -14.20 20.83 24.39
N ILE A 323 -13.58 20.95 23.21
CA ILE A 323 -12.48 21.90 22.98
C ILE A 323 -12.94 23.18 22.29
N ILE A 324 -14.10 23.13 21.62
CA ILE A 324 -14.65 24.23 20.82
C ILE A 324 -16.13 24.39 21.19
N ASP A 325 -16.60 25.63 21.23
CA ASP A 325 -18.01 25.93 21.45
C ASP A 325 -18.89 25.49 20.27
N GLU A 326 -20.11 25.05 20.56
CA GLU A 326 -21.00 24.51 19.53
C GLU A 326 -21.30 25.51 18.40
N ALA A 327 -21.45 26.79 18.71
CA ALA A 327 -21.77 27.81 17.72
C ALA A 327 -20.65 27.96 16.69
N ARG A 328 -19.39 28.05 17.15
CA ARG A 328 -18.20 28.10 16.30
C ARG A 328 -18.03 26.83 15.48
N PHE A 329 -18.25 25.67 16.11
CA PHE A 329 -18.17 24.39 15.41
C PHE A 329 -19.18 24.29 14.28
N TRP A 330 -20.46 24.56 14.55
CA TRP A 330 -21.52 24.47 13.53
C TRP A 330 -21.34 25.50 12.43
N LEU A 331 -20.86 26.71 12.75
CA LEU A 331 -20.49 27.70 11.76
C LEU A 331 -19.46 27.14 10.76
N VAL A 332 -18.38 26.54 11.25
CA VAL A 332 -17.35 25.93 10.39
C VAL A 332 -17.88 24.69 9.66
N TYR A 333 -18.62 23.82 10.36
CA TYR A 333 -19.17 22.58 9.81
C TYR A 333 -20.10 22.85 8.63
N ASP A 334 -21.02 23.80 8.77
CA ASP A 334 -22.03 24.12 7.74
C ASP A 334 -21.40 24.68 6.46
N HIS A 335 -20.25 25.36 6.57
CA HIS A 335 -19.48 25.82 5.41
C HIS A 335 -18.69 24.69 4.72
N LEU A 336 -18.37 23.62 5.43
CA LEU A 336 -17.55 22.51 4.93
C LEU A 336 -18.37 21.31 4.46
N GLN A 337 -19.54 21.04 5.05
CA GLN A 337 -20.39 19.88 4.77
C GLN A 337 -21.73 20.30 4.18
N ASN A 338 -22.40 19.38 3.48
CA ASN A 338 -23.76 19.61 2.94
C ASN A 338 -24.86 19.11 3.89
N THR A 339 -24.52 18.18 4.77
CA THR A 339 -25.44 17.52 5.69
C THR A 339 -24.78 17.39 7.05
N ARG A 340 -25.53 17.71 8.10
CA ARG A 340 -25.14 17.44 9.48
C ARG A 340 -25.28 15.95 9.80
N PRO A 341 -24.68 15.46 10.90
CA PRO A 341 -24.73 14.04 11.27
C PRO A 341 -26.14 13.49 11.55
N ASP A 342 -27.10 14.37 11.83
CA ASP A 342 -28.53 14.02 11.97
C ASP A 342 -29.28 13.96 10.62
N GLY A 343 -28.58 14.23 9.51
CA GLY A 343 -29.14 14.28 8.16
C GLY A 343 -29.70 15.64 7.75
N THR A 344 -29.72 16.64 8.63
CA THR A 344 -30.23 17.97 8.28
C THR A 344 -29.32 18.67 7.26
N PRO A 345 -29.87 19.28 6.20
CA PRO A 345 -29.06 20.00 5.22
C PRO A 345 -28.52 21.30 5.82
N THR A 346 -27.25 21.61 5.55
CA THR A 346 -26.54 22.78 6.11
C THR A 346 -26.89 24.10 5.40
N GLY A 347 -27.80 24.07 4.42
CA GLY A 347 -28.11 25.23 3.59
C GLY A 347 -26.99 25.62 2.61
N ARG A 348 -25.84 24.93 2.65
CA ARG A 348 -24.78 25.09 1.65
C ARG A 348 -25.33 24.68 0.29
N ASN A 349 -25.54 25.67 -0.57
CA ASN A 349 -25.83 25.41 -1.97
C ASN A 349 -24.66 24.61 -2.53
N LYS A 350 -24.91 23.32 -2.78
CA LYS A 350 -23.99 22.49 -3.54
C LYS A 350 -23.87 23.18 -4.88
N GLN A 351 -22.79 23.95 -5.08
CA GLN A 351 -22.37 24.29 -6.43
C GLN A 351 -22.08 22.95 -7.06
N VAL A 352 -23.08 22.40 -7.75
CA VAL A 352 -22.91 21.27 -8.62
C VAL A 352 -22.02 21.81 -9.71
N ARG A 353 -20.70 21.79 -9.50
CA ARG A 353 -19.73 21.83 -10.58
C ARG A 353 -20.20 20.73 -11.50
N TYR A 354 -20.81 21.14 -12.61
CA TYR A 354 -21.42 20.34 -13.67
C TYR A 354 -21.60 18.89 -13.28
N ILE A 355 -22.84 18.43 -13.09
CA ILE A 355 -23.19 17.01 -12.96
C ILE A 355 -22.19 16.25 -13.82
N GLN A 356 -21.20 15.61 -13.18
CA GLN A 356 -20.30 14.74 -13.89
C GLN A 356 -21.23 13.60 -14.25
N ARG A 357 -21.91 13.75 -15.40
CA ARG A 357 -22.56 12.64 -16.06
C ARG A 357 -21.47 11.59 -16.04
N ARG A 358 -21.71 10.51 -15.29
CA ARG A 358 -20.94 9.29 -15.43
C ARG A 358 -21.16 8.90 -16.88
N TYR A 359 -20.33 9.43 -17.76
CA TYR A 359 -20.34 9.06 -19.16
C TYR A 359 -19.90 7.61 -19.15
N GLU A 360 -20.76 6.72 -19.64
CA GLU A 360 -20.55 5.27 -19.76
C GLU A 360 -19.37 4.91 -20.70
N GLY A 361 -18.60 5.90 -21.17
CA GLY A 361 -17.34 5.73 -21.85
C GLY A 361 -16.21 5.41 -20.88
N ASP A 362 -16.17 4.16 -20.43
CA ASP A 362 -15.13 3.58 -19.58
C ASP A 362 -13.78 3.48 -20.35
N ILE A 363 -13.11 4.61 -20.59
CA ILE A 363 -11.72 4.57 -21.11
C ILE A 363 -10.82 4.09 -19.97
N LYS A 364 -10.55 2.79 -19.93
CA LYS A 364 -9.72 2.16 -18.90
C LYS A 364 -8.24 2.14 -19.31
N PRO A 365 -7.28 2.30 -18.36
CA PRO A 365 -5.85 2.32 -18.68
C PRO A 365 -5.30 0.94 -19.04
N LEU A 366 -4.55 0.83 -20.13
CA LEU A 366 -3.87 -0.43 -20.47
C LEU A 366 -2.66 -0.69 -19.55
N LEU A 367 -2.04 0.37 -19.02
CA LEU A 367 -0.81 0.30 -18.24
C LEU A 367 -1.04 0.67 -16.76
N LYS A 368 -0.09 0.28 -15.91
CA LYS A 368 0.01 0.71 -14.51
C LYS A 368 1.39 1.32 -14.27
N PRO A 369 1.63 2.56 -14.75
CA PRO A 369 2.93 3.18 -14.60
C PRO A 369 3.22 3.55 -13.13
N ILE A 370 4.49 3.58 -12.79
CA ILE A 370 5.02 4.09 -11.52
C ILE A 370 5.99 5.24 -11.77
N SER A 371 6.37 5.96 -10.72
CA SER A 371 7.43 6.98 -10.76
C SER A 371 8.68 6.42 -10.08
N SER A 372 9.87 6.85 -10.49
CA SER A 372 11.12 6.55 -9.78
C SER A 372 11.31 7.42 -8.53
N HIS A 373 10.60 8.54 -8.44
CA HIS A 373 10.58 9.40 -7.26
C HIS A 373 9.60 8.88 -6.20
N GLU A 374 10.08 8.65 -4.97
CA GLU A 374 9.29 8.09 -3.85
C GLU A 374 8.09 8.97 -3.45
N ASP A 375 8.22 10.29 -3.57
CA ASP A 375 7.17 11.25 -3.26
C ASP A 375 6.23 11.54 -4.44
N VAL A 376 6.24 10.74 -5.50
CA VAL A 376 5.37 10.98 -6.67
C VAL A 376 4.46 9.79 -6.91
N SER A 377 3.16 10.08 -7.02
CA SER A 377 2.14 9.10 -7.36
C SER A 377 1.60 9.38 -8.76
N ILE A 378 1.27 8.31 -9.49
CA ILE A 378 0.69 8.40 -10.82
C ILE A 378 -0.78 8.02 -10.78
N TYR A 379 -1.62 8.93 -11.25
CA TYR A 379 -3.06 8.73 -11.38
C TYR A 379 -3.45 8.67 -12.84
N TYR A 380 -4.33 7.74 -13.17
CA TYR A 380 -4.99 7.76 -14.47
C TYR A 380 -6.27 8.61 -14.36
N VAL A 381 -6.33 9.68 -15.15
CA VAL A 381 -7.49 10.57 -15.21
C VAL A 381 -7.92 10.77 -16.63
N TRP A 382 -9.20 11.09 -16.84
CA TRP A 382 -9.69 11.51 -18.14
C TRP A 382 -10.35 12.87 -18.02
N LYS A 383 -10.31 13.63 -19.11
CA LYS A 383 -10.97 14.93 -19.23
C LYS A 383 -11.79 14.93 -20.52
N SER A 384 -13.04 15.33 -20.42
CA SER A 384 -13.85 15.61 -21.60
C SER A 384 -13.66 17.08 -22.00
N TYR A 385 -13.22 17.30 -23.23
CA TYR A 385 -13.08 18.62 -23.82
C TYR A 385 -13.86 18.67 -25.12
N ARG A 386 -14.87 19.55 -25.19
CA ARG A 386 -15.74 19.72 -26.39
C ARG A 386 -16.33 18.40 -26.91
N GLY A 387 -16.76 17.51 -26.00
CA GLY A 387 -17.33 16.21 -26.35
C GLY A 387 -16.30 15.11 -26.64
N GLN A 388 -15.00 15.44 -26.70
CA GLN A 388 -13.94 14.45 -26.85
C GLN A 388 -13.35 14.08 -25.49
N THR A 389 -13.35 12.79 -25.14
CA THR A 389 -12.72 12.28 -23.93
C THR A 389 -11.26 11.96 -24.20
N VAL A 390 -10.35 12.57 -23.43
CA VAL A 390 -8.90 12.33 -23.51
C VAL A 390 -8.40 11.86 -22.16
N ALA A 391 -7.66 10.76 -22.15
CA ALA A 391 -7.06 10.16 -20.96
C ALA A 391 -5.61 10.61 -20.76
N TYR A 392 -5.20 10.71 -19.50
CA TYR A 392 -3.90 11.18 -19.05
C TYR A 392 -3.34 10.34 -17.90
N TYR A 393 -2.04 10.12 -17.90
CA TYR A 393 -1.25 9.75 -16.73
C TYR A 393 -0.75 11.02 -16.04
N GLN A 394 -1.21 11.26 -14.81
CA GLN A 394 -0.89 12.44 -14.01
C GLN A 394 0.04 12.11 -12.87
N LEU A 395 1.23 12.73 -12.86
CA LEU A 395 2.20 12.65 -11.77
C LEU A 395 1.88 13.75 -10.78
N ASN A 396 1.59 13.38 -9.53
CA ASN A 396 1.32 14.30 -8.46
C ASN A 396 2.37 14.16 -7.36
N GLU A 397 2.90 15.30 -6.91
CA GLU A 397 3.84 15.36 -5.79
C GLU A 397 3.09 15.16 -4.46
N CYS A 398 3.37 14.05 -3.77
CA CYS A 398 2.79 13.66 -2.48
C CYS A 398 3.39 14.44 -1.29
N SER A 399 4.54 15.10 -1.48
CA SER A 399 5.28 15.82 -0.42
C SER A 399 4.46 16.98 0.16
N LYS A 400 3.62 17.63 -0.65
CA LYS A 400 2.79 18.77 -0.27
C LYS A 400 1.33 18.35 -0.06
N ARG A 401 1.03 17.49 0.93
CA ARG A 401 -0.34 16.95 1.23
C ARG A 401 -1.50 17.95 1.37
N LEU A 402 -1.20 19.24 1.38
CA LEU A 402 -2.15 20.35 1.39
C LEU A 402 -2.42 20.96 -0.01
N ARG A 403 -1.57 20.66 -1.01
CA ARG A 403 -1.73 21.00 -2.43
C ARG A 403 -1.36 19.82 -3.34
N ASP A 404 -2.31 19.34 -4.13
CA ASP A 404 -1.98 18.46 -5.25
C ASP A 404 -1.25 19.30 -6.32
N SER A 405 0.07 19.26 -6.32
CA SER A 405 0.84 19.85 -7.42
C SER A 405 1.00 18.79 -8.51
N ASN A 406 0.30 19.02 -9.62
CA ASN A 406 0.42 18.20 -10.81
C ASN A 406 1.74 18.55 -11.49
N LEU A 407 2.71 17.65 -11.40
CA LEU A 407 4.04 17.79 -11.99
C LEU A 407 3.95 17.61 -13.52
N LEU A 408 3.27 16.54 -13.94
CA LEU A 408 3.15 16.14 -15.34
C LEU A 408 1.77 15.57 -15.62
N SER A 409 1.18 15.95 -16.76
CA SER A 409 -0.06 15.35 -17.28
C SER A 409 0.20 14.84 -18.69
N ALA A 410 0.68 13.60 -18.80
CA ALA A 410 1.02 12.97 -20.07
C ALA A 410 -0.21 12.28 -20.69
N GLN A 411 -0.45 12.42 -22.00
CA GLN A 411 -1.58 11.75 -22.65
C GLN A 411 -1.35 10.23 -22.66
N ALA A 412 -2.34 9.46 -22.20
CA ALA A 412 -2.21 8.01 -22.06
C ALA A 412 -2.12 7.30 -23.41
N LYS A 413 -3.01 7.64 -24.35
CA LYS A 413 -3.12 6.97 -25.65
C LYS A 413 -1.81 6.96 -26.46
N PRO A 414 -1.10 8.08 -26.66
CA PRO A 414 0.18 8.07 -27.38
C PRO A 414 1.27 7.21 -26.71
N ILE A 415 1.30 7.16 -25.38
CA ILE A 415 2.24 6.34 -24.62
C ILE A 415 1.92 4.86 -24.82
N GLU A 416 0.64 4.50 -24.67
CA GLU A 416 0.18 3.13 -24.84
C GLU A 416 0.43 2.62 -26.26
N GLU A 417 0.04 3.39 -27.28
CA GLU A 417 0.29 3.07 -28.69
C GLU A 417 1.79 2.89 -28.99
N ALA A 418 2.64 3.73 -28.42
CA ALA A 418 4.08 3.64 -28.58
C ALA A 418 4.68 2.36 -28.00
N ILE A 419 4.17 1.94 -26.84
CA ILE A 419 4.62 0.71 -26.15
C ILE A 419 4.09 -0.51 -26.89
N VAL A 420 2.81 -0.52 -27.28
CA VAL A 420 2.20 -1.58 -28.09
C VAL A 420 2.96 -1.77 -29.40
N LYS A 421 3.29 -0.68 -30.11
CA LYS A 421 4.09 -0.76 -31.33
C LYS A 421 5.48 -1.34 -31.08
N ARG A 422 6.11 -0.98 -29.96
CA ARG A 422 7.45 -1.50 -29.61
C ARG A 422 7.40 -2.97 -29.23
N MET A 423 6.36 -3.38 -28.51
CA MET A 423 6.07 -4.76 -28.16
C MET A 423 5.95 -5.62 -29.43
N PHE A 424 5.16 -5.21 -30.42
CA PHE A 424 5.05 -5.95 -31.68
C PHE A 424 6.37 -6.02 -32.47
N ALA A 425 7.19 -4.96 -32.42
CA ALA A 425 8.52 -4.99 -33.02
C ALA A 425 9.43 -6.06 -32.37
N HIS A 426 9.36 -6.21 -31.04
CA HIS A 426 10.10 -7.24 -30.31
C HIS A 426 9.56 -8.65 -30.59
N ILE A 427 8.24 -8.80 -30.65
CA ILE A 427 7.57 -10.07 -30.99
C ILE A 427 8.02 -10.57 -32.36
N ARG A 428 8.10 -9.69 -33.37
CA ARG A 428 8.57 -10.04 -34.73
C ARG A 428 10.05 -10.44 -34.77
N ALA A 429 10.87 -9.91 -33.86
CA ALA A 429 12.31 -10.11 -33.86
C ALA A 429 12.77 -11.35 -33.08
N THR A 430 11.90 -11.95 -32.25
CA THR A 430 12.29 -12.96 -31.25
C THR A 430 11.57 -14.29 -31.50
N ASN A 431 12.24 -15.42 -31.26
CA ASN A 431 11.58 -16.74 -31.24
C ASN A 431 10.93 -16.96 -29.86
N LEU A 432 9.60 -17.05 -29.82
CA LEU A 432 8.77 -16.80 -28.63
C LEU A 432 8.67 -17.98 -27.64
N LEU A 433 9.65 -18.89 -27.61
CA LEU A 433 9.61 -20.11 -26.79
C LEU A 433 9.43 -19.82 -25.29
N ASP A 434 10.14 -18.83 -24.75
CA ASP A 434 10.07 -18.48 -23.31
C ASP A 434 8.74 -17.81 -22.92
N LEU A 435 8.10 -17.07 -23.84
CA LEU A 435 6.78 -16.50 -23.59
C LEU A 435 5.70 -17.59 -23.49
N LYS A 436 5.88 -18.73 -24.19
CA LYS A 436 4.99 -19.89 -24.06
C LYS A 436 5.05 -20.50 -22.67
N GLU A 437 6.25 -20.66 -22.12
CA GLU A 437 6.41 -21.20 -20.75
C GLU A 437 5.75 -20.29 -19.72
N ARG A 438 5.94 -18.97 -19.84
CA ARG A 438 5.33 -18.00 -18.93
C ARG A 438 3.81 -17.95 -19.07
N HIS A 439 3.29 -18.00 -20.28
CA HIS A 439 1.85 -18.10 -20.54
C HIS A 439 1.26 -19.37 -19.91
N LYS A 440 1.95 -20.51 -20.08
CA LYS A 440 1.59 -21.79 -19.44
C LYS A 440 1.60 -21.70 -17.92
N GLN A 441 2.63 -21.07 -17.32
CA GLN A 441 2.70 -20.86 -15.87
C GLN A 441 1.59 -19.94 -15.36
N GLN A 442 1.28 -18.85 -16.06
CA GLN A 442 0.21 -17.93 -15.69
C GLN A 442 -1.16 -18.59 -15.79
N ARG A 443 -1.40 -19.33 -16.86
CA ARG A 443 -2.61 -20.15 -17.01
C ARG A 443 -2.73 -21.18 -15.89
N GLN A 444 -1.65 -21.89 -15.57
CA GLN A 444 -1.66 -22.87 -14.49
C GLN A 444 -1.93 -22.21 -13.12
N LYS A 445 -1.42 -21.00 -12.88
CA LYS A 445 -1.74 -20.21 -11.68
C LYS A 445 -3.23 -19.85 -11.63
N LEU A 446 -3.80 -19.35 -12.73
CA LEU A 446 -5.22 -19.01 -12.82
C LEU A 446 -6.11 -20.24 -12.66
N GLU A 447 -5.77 -21.37 -13.29
CA GLU A 447 -6.49 -22.64 -13.14
C GLU A 447 -6.42 -23.17 -11.71
N ASN A 448 -5.27 -23.04 -11.04
CA ASN A 448 -5.12 -23.41 -9.64
C ASN A 448 -5.96 -22.51 -8.72
N GLN A 449 -6.03 -21.21 -9.00
CA GLN A 449 -6.91 -20.27 -8.30
C GLN A 449 -8.38 -20.60 -8.52
N ALA A 450 -8.79 -20.86 -9.76
CA ALA A 450 -10.16 -21.26 -10.10
C ALA A 450 -10.55 -22.58 -9.40
N LYS A 451 -9.65 -23.58 -9.38
CA LYS A 451 -9.86 -24.83 -8.65
C LYS A 451 -10.02 -24.60 -7.15
N LYS A 452 -9.27 -23.67 -6.56
CA LYS A 452 -9.40 -23.31 -5.16
C LYS A 452 -10.76 -22.65 -4.88
N LEU A 453 -11.13 -21.62 -5.63
CA LEU A 453 -12.42 -20.95 -5.48
C LEU A 453 -13.60 -21.90 -5.69
N LYS A 454 -13.48 -22.86 -6.61
CA LYS A 454 -14.49 -23.90 -6.80
C LYS A 454 -14.67 -24.78 -5.55
N ARG A 455 -13.58 -25.21 -4.92
CA ARG A 455 -13.65 -25.97 -3.66
C ARG A 455 -14.25 -25.13 -2.53
N ASP A 456 -13.90 -23.85 -2.48
CA ASP A 456 -14.46 -22.92 -1.49
C ASP A 456 -15.98 -22.73 -1.70
N LEU A 457 -16.46 -22.68 -2.95
CA LEU A 457 -17.89 -22.66 -3.27
C LEU A 457 -18.59 -23.97 -2.86
N GLU A 458 -18.00 -25.13 -3.14
CA GLU A 458 -18.53 -26.43 -2.72
C GLU A 458 -18.67 -26.50 -1.18
N ALA A 459 -17.65 -26.05 -0.44
CA ALA A 459 -17.69 -25.99 1.02
C ALA A 459 -18.77 -25.03 1.55
N ILE A 460 -18.95 -23.86 0.91
CA ILE A 460 -20.01 -22.90 1.26
C ILE A 460 -21.40 -23.51 1.01
N GLU A 461 -21.57 -24.30 -0.04
CA GLU A 461 -22.83 -24.99 -0.32
C GLU A 461 -23.14 -26.08 0.72
N GLU A 462 -22.14 -26.86 1.14
CA GLU A 462 -22.28 -27.83 2.24
C GLU A 462 -22.63 -27.14 3.57
N GLU A 463 -22.05 -25.98 3.85
CA GLU A 463 -22.37 -25.15 5.02
C GLU A 463 -23.83 -24.68 4.98
N LEU A 464 -24.33 -24.23 3.83
CA LEU A 464 -25.73 -23.82 3.66
C LEU A 464 -26.70 -24.97 3.89
N VAL A 465 -26.43 -26.16 3.32
CA VAL A 465 -27.26 -27.37 3.56
C VAL A 465 -27.31 -27.71 5.05
N THR A 466 -26.16 -27.65 5.73
CA THR A 466 -26.08 -27.91 7.18
C THR A 466 -26.88 -26.89 7.99
N LEU A 467 -26.84 -25.61 7.61
CA LEU A 467 -27.61 -24.55 8.26
C LEU A 467 -29.12 -24.70 8.02
N GLU A 468 -29.54 -25.08 6.82
CA GLU A 468 -30.95 -25.38 6.49
C GLU A 468 -31.49 -26.56 7.31
N GLU A 469 -30.72 -27.66 7.40
CA GLU A 469 -31.06 -28.79 8.24
C GLU A 469 -31.20 -28.39 9.72
N ASN A 470 -30.28 -27.56 10.22
CA ASN A 470 -30.33 -27.07 11.61
C ASN A 470 -31.55 -26.17 11.84
N MET A 471 -31.90 -25.28 10.91
CA MET A 471 -33.11 -24.47 11.00
C MET A 471 -34.38 -25.33 11.06
N SER A 472 -34.43 -26.43 10.31
CA SER A 472 -35.60 -27.34 10.32
C SER A 472 -35.83 -28.02 11.67
N ARG A 473 -34.77 -28.21 12.47
CA ARG A 473 -34.81 -28.93 13.76
C ARG A 473 -35.04 -27.99 14.95
N VAL A 474 -34.64 -26.73 14.85
CA VAL A 474 -34.66 -25.79 15.98
C VAL A 474 -35.94 -24.95 15.98
N LYS A 475 -36.72 -25.03 17.06
CA LYS A 475 -37.99 -24.29 17.23
C LYS A 475 -37.87 -23.02 18.07
N THR A 476 -36.69 -22.72 18.62
CA THR A 476 -36.50 -21.59 19.54
C THR A 476 -36.28 -20.29 18.75
N PRO A 477 -37.13 -19.26 18.89
CA PRO A 477 -37.07 -18.05 18.06
C PRO A 477 -35.71 -17.34 18.08
N ALA A 478 -35.07 -17.24 19.25
CA ALA A 478 -33.77 -16.58 19.40
C ALA A 478 -32.59 -17.36 18.77
N VAL A 479 -32.77 -18.65 18.48
CA VAL A 479 -31.76 -19.47 17.78
C VAL A 479 -32.03 -19.43 16.27
N VAL A 480 -33.31 -19.42 15.87
CA VAL A 480 -33.72 -19.22 14.47
C VAL A 480 -33.17 -17.89 13.95
N GLU A 481 -33.35 -16.79 14.67
CA GLU A 481 -32.82 -15.46 14.25
C GLU A 481 -31.29 -15.47 14.09
N ARG A 482 -30.56 -16.24 14.91
CA ARG A 482 -29.09 -16.37 14.76
C ARG A 482 -28.72 -17.20 13.52
N LEU A 483 -29.45 -18.28 13.26
CA LEU A 483 -29.24 -19.12 12.07
C LEU A 483 -29.55 -18.33 10.80
N GLU A 484 -30.64 -17.56 10.78
CA GLU A 484 -30.98 -16.65 9.66
C GLU A 484 -29.86 -15.63 9.40
N ASN A 485 -29.36 -14.97 10.45
CA ASN A 485 -28.25 -14.03 10.32
C ASN A 485 -26.95 -14.70 9.83
N THR A 486 -26.73 -15.97 10.19
CA THR A 486 -25.56 -16.73 9.73
C THR A 486 -25.73 -17.11 8.26
N MET A 487 -26.92 -17.60 7.88
CA MET A 487 -27.27 -17.92 6.50
C MET A 487 -27.14 -16.70 5.58
N CYS A 488 -27.61 -15.52 6.00
CA CYS A 488 -27.41 -14.28 5.24
C CYS A 488 -25.92 -13.94 4.99
N LYS A 489 -25.04 -14.20 5.96
CA LYS A 489 -23.59 -13.97 5.78
C LYS A 489 -22.97 -14.99 4.83
N VAL A 490 -23.34 -16.26 4.96
CA VAL A 490 -22.85 -17.34 4.09
C VAL A 490 -23.32 -17.12 2.65
N LEU A 491 -24.57 -16.67 2.46
CA LEU A 491 -25.10 -16.26 1.15
C LEU A 491 -24.34 -15.08 0.55
N ALA A 492 -24.04 -14.03 1.33
CA ALA A 492 -23.22 -12.91 0.86
C ALA A 492 -21.81 -13.36 0.42
N ARG A 493 -21.18 -14.23 1.22
CA ARG A 493 -19.88 -14.84 0.88
C ARG A 493 -19.97 -15.71 -0.38
N LYS A 494 -21.06 -16.47 -0.56
CA LYS A 494 -21.32 -17.26 -1.78
C LYS A 494 -21.36 -16.34 -3.00
N THR A 495 -22.15 -15.25 -2.93
CA THR A 495 -22.27 -14.32 -4.06
C THR A 495 -20.93 -13.68 -4.42
N GLU A 496 -20.14 -13.23 -3.44
CA GLU A 496 -18.80 -12.67 -3.69
C GLU A 496 -17.86 -13.71 -4.34
N THR A 497 -17.81 -14.92 -3.78
CA THR A 497 -16.94 -15.99 -4.28
C THR A 497 -17.37 -16.46 -5.68
N GLU A 498 -18.66 -16.49 -5.98
CA GLU A 498 -19.18 -16.80 -7.32
C GLU A 498 -18.81 -15.73 -8.34
N GLU A 499 -18.90 -14.46 -7.98
CA GLU A 499 -18.50 -13.35 -8.86
C GLU A 499 -17.01 -13.41 -9.16
N GLU A 500 -16.17 -13.66 -8.15
CA GLU A 500 -14.74 -13.87 -8.33
C GLU A 500 -14.44 -15.09 -9.22
N TYR A 501 -15.11 -16.23 -8.97
CA TYR A 501 -14.95 -17.43 -9.80
C TYR A 501 -15.36 -17.19 -11.25
N LYS A 502 -16.50 -16.53 -11.49
CA LYS A 502 -16.96 -16.16 -12.83
C LYS A 502 -15.95 -15.22 -13.51
N ALA A 503 -15.40 -14.25 -12.80
CA ALA A 503 -14.39 -13.33 -13.33
C ALA A 503 -13.10 -14.07 -13.74
N ILE A 504 -12.60 -14.96 -12.89
CA ILE A 504 -11.40 -15.78 -13.20
C ILE A 504 -11.68 -16.74 -14.35
N ASN A 505 -12.83 -17.42 -14.36
CA ASN A 505 -13.16 -18.37 -15.41
C ASN A 505 -13.38 -17.70 -16.77
N ASN A 506 -13.97 -16.49 -16.79
CA ASN A 506 -14.02 -15.65 -17.98
C ASN A 506 -12.62 -15.27 -18.46
N THR A 507 -11.70 -14.96 -17.54
CA THR A 507 -10.29 -14.69 -17.87
C THR A 507 -9.60 -15.91 -18.47
N ILE A 508 -9.81 -17.10 -17.91
CA ILE A 508 -9.29 -18.37 -18.46
C ILE A 508 -9.88 -18.65 -19.85
N GLY A 509 -11.18 -18.42 -20.03
CA GLY A 509 -11.85 -18.59 -21.32
C GLY A 509 -11.31 -17.65 -22.41
N LEU A 510 -11.04 -16.39 -22.06
CA LEU A 510 -10.40 -15.42 -22.96
C LEU A 510 -8.97 -15.80 -23.34
N VAL A 511 -8.26 -16.47 -22.43
CA VAL A 511 -6.89 -16.97 -22.63
C VAL A 511 -6.85 -18.32 -23.38
N GLY A 512 -7.99 -19.01 -23.53
CA GLY A 512 -8.05 -20.41 -23.92
C GLY A 512 -8.43 -20.74 -25.36
N GLN A 513 -8.81 -19.78 -26.20
CA GLN A 513 -9.44 -20.08 -27.50
C GLN A 513 -8.47 -20.32 -28.67
N LYS A 514 -7.20 -19.97 -28.55
CA LYS A 514 -6.15 -20.19 -29.57
C LYS A 514 -4.82 -20.47 -28.89
N THR A 515 -3.92 -21.20 -29.56
CA THR A 515 -2.53 -21.29 -29.10
C THR A 515 -1.87 -19.92 -29.16
N LEU A 516 -0.90 -19.64 -28.28
CA LEU A 516 -0.23 -18.33 -28.25
C LEU A 516 0.35 -18.02 -29.64
N GLU A 517 0.82 -19.03 -30.38
CA GLU A 517 1.31 -18.91 -31.76
C GLU A 517 0.23 -18.44 -32.75
N GLU A 518 -0.94 -19.08 -32.78
CA GLU A 518 -2.07 -18.69 -33.64
C GLU A 518 -2.65 -17.32 -33.25
N GLU A 519 -2.56 -16.94 -31.98
CA GLU A 519 -2.94 -15.60 -31.56
C GLU A 519 -1.94 -14.56 -32.01
N LEU A 520 -0.64 -14.82 -31.90
CA LEU A 520 0.44 -13.88 -32.21
C LEU A 520 0.54 -13.55 -33.71
N GLU A 521 0.29 -14.51 -34.60
CA GLU A 521 0.27 -14.29 -36.05
C GLU A 521 -0.84 -13.30 -36.45
N ASP A 522 -2.03 -13.44 -35.87
CA ASP A 522 -3.18 -12.56 -36.13
C ASP A 522 -3.23 -11.35 -35.18
N LEU A 523 -2.36 -11.29 -34.16
CA LEU A 523 -2.54 -10.38 -33.02
C LEU A 523 -2.42 -8.93 -33.42
N GLU A 524 -1.44 -8.63 -34.28
CA GLU A 524 -1.15 -7.26 -34.67
C GLU A 524 -2.28 -6.69 -35.54
N GLU A 525 -2.82 -7.50 -36.45
CA GLU A 525 -3.95 -7.10 -37.31
C GLU A 525 -5.27 -7.01 -36.55
N SER A 526 -5.46 -7.91 -35.58
CA SER A 526 -6.69 -7.97 -34.78
C SER A 526 -6.64 -7.13 -33.50
N TRP A 527 -5.50 -6.51 -33.17
CA TRP A 527 -5.27 -5.84 -31.87
C TRP A 527 -6.39 -4.87 -31.55
N GLU A 528 -6.75 -3.97 -32.47
CA GLU A 528 -7.78 -2.96 -32.23
C GLU A 528 -9.15 -3.56 -31.88
N LYS A 529 -9.47 -4.75 -32.43
CA LYS A 529 -10.74 -5.46 -32.21
C LYS A 529 -10.78 -6.27 -30.92
N LYS A 530 -9.62 -6.54 -30.29
CA LYS A 530 -9.55 -7.33 -29.04
C LYS A 530 -10.16 -6.56 -27.86
N THR A 531 -10.74 -7.31 -26.92
CA THR A 531 -11.33 -6.75 -25.70
C THR A 531 -10.26 -6.05 -24.84
N TYR A 532 -10.70 -5.08 -24.02
CA TYR A 532 -9.79 -4.36 -23.12
C TYR A 532 -9.11 -5.32 -22.14
N GLU A 533 -9.85 -6.29 -21.60
CA GLU A 533 -9.38 -7.29 -20.65
C GLU A 533 -8.26 -8.14 -21.23
N PHE A 534 -8.41 -8.54 -22.50
CA PHE A 534 -7.37 -9.26 -23.24
C PHE A 534 -6.12 -8.38 -23.42
N LYS A 535 -6.29 -7.16 -23.97
CA LYS A 535 -5.18 -6.22 -24.20
C LYS A 535 -4.38 -5.98 -22.93
N ARG A 536 -5.08 -5.70 -21.82
CA ARG A 536 -4.48 -5.45 -20.51
C ARG A 536 -3.72 -6.68 -19.98
N SER A 537 -4.32 -7.86 -20.06
CA SER A 537 -3.69 -9.10 -19.59
C SER A 537 -2.44 -9.44 -20.39
N PHE A 538 -2.51 -9.25 -21.72
CA PHE A 538 -1.36 -9.45 -22.60
C PHE A 538 -0.23 -8.46 -22.28
N MET A 539 -0.53 -7.17 -22.09
CA MET A 539 0.46 -6.17 -21.71
C MET A 539 1.12 -6.50 -20.35
N GLN A 540 0.37 -7.02 -19.38
CA GLN A 540 0.91 -7.46 -18.08
C GLN A 540 1.78 -8.72 -18.17
N LEU A 541 1.56 -9.58 -19.17
CA LEU A 541 2.41 -10.74 -19.42
C LEU A 541 3.78 -10.31 -19.98
N VAL A 542 3.77 -9.29 -20.85
CA VAL A 542 4.93 -8.90 -21.65
C VAL A 542 5.76 -7.78 -21.00
N ILE A 543 5.14 -6.96 -20.14
CA ILE A 543 5.79 -5.85 -19.45
C ILE A 543 5.89 -6.14 -17.96
N ASP A 544 7.08 -6.01 -17.41
CA ASP A 544 7.31 -6.13 -15.97
C ASP A 544 6.95 -4.81 -15.27
N ARG A 545 7.50 -3.70 -15.77
CA ARG A 545 7.34 -2.38 -15.17
C ARG A 545 7.33 -1.27 -16.21
N VAL A 546 6.51 -0.25 -15.98
CA VAL A 546 6.55 1.02 -16.74
C VAL A 546 6.83 2.14 -15.77
N VAL A 547 7.87 2.93 -16.02
CA VAL A 547 8.23 4.10 -15.20
C VAL A 547 8.01 5.37 -16.02
N ILE A 548 7.25 6.32 -15.48
CA ILE A 548 7.05 7.64 -16.10
C ILE A 548 7.58 8.70 -15.13
N ASP A 549 8.57 9.47 -15.59
CA ASP A 549 9.22 10.51 -14.78
C ASP A 549 9.32 11.82 -15.54
N GLN A 550 9.13 12.95 -14.84
CA GLN A 550 9.41 14.27 -15.40
C GLN A 550 10.89 14.59 -15.22
N ILE A 551 11.62 14.79 -16.33
CA ILE A 551 13.05 15.12 -16.28
C ILE A 551 13.25 16.64 -16.27
N SER A 552 12.44 17.34 -17.04
CA SER A 552 12.50 18.79 -17.15
C SER A 552 11.09 19.35 -17.38
N PRO A 553 10.88 20.68 -17.34
CA PRO A 553 9.54 21.25 -17.47
C PRO A 553 8.77 20.78 -18.71
N HIS A 554 9.47 20.63 -19.84
CA HIS A 554 8.86 20.20 -21.12
C HIS A 554 9.25 18.78 -21.54
N PHE A 555 10.08 18.06 -20.79
CA PHE A 555 10.45 16.69 -21.13
C PHE A 555 10.16 15.70 -20.01
N TYR A 556 9.65 14.55 -20.41
CA TYR A 556 9.44 13.42 -19.53
C TYR A 556 9.92 12.14 -20.20
N THR A 557 10.17 11.13 -19.39
CA THR A 557 10.60 9.82 -19.84
C THR A 557 9.58 8.77 -19.56
N VAL A 558 9.48 7.83 -20.49
CA VAL A 558 8.78 6.58 -20.31
C VAL A 558 9.82 5.48 -20.45
N LYS A 559 10.11 4.78 -19.35
CA LYS A 559 10.95 3.59 -19.33
C LYS A 559 10.07 2.37 -19.24
N VAL A 560 10.35 1.38 -20.08
CA VAL A 560 9.66 0.09 -20.10
C VAL A 560 10.68 -0.98 -19.77
N GLU A 561 10.45 -1.70 -18.69
CA GLU A 561 11.18 -2.91 -18.33
C GLU A 561 10.36 -4.08 -18.84
N TRP A 562 10.87 -4.73 -19.88
CA TRP A 562 10.20 -5.85 -20.49
C TRP A 562 10.31 -7.09 -19.60
N ALA A 563 9.23 -7.87 -19.54
CA ALA A 563 9.21 -9.12 -18.78
C ALA A 563 10.19 -10.16 -19.36
N TYR A 564 10.52 -10.03 -20.65
CA TYR A 564 11.53 -10.83 -21.32
C TYR A 564 12.92 -10.20 -21.17
N LYS A 565 13.82 -10.92 -20.50
CA LYS A 565 15.14 -10.40 -20.10
C LYS A 565 16.00 -9.96 -21.29
N GLU A 566 15.88 -10.62 -22.44
CA GLU A 566 16.67 -10.28 -23.64
C GLU A 566 16.25 -8.93 -24.24
N TRP A 567 14.99 -8.52 -24.07
CA TRP A 567 14.52 -7.20 -24.51
C TRP A 567 14.99 -6.08 -23.56
N GLY A 568 15.33 -6.45 -22.31
CA GLY A 568 15.91 -5.56 -21.32
C GLY A 568 15.03 -4.37 -20.95
N THR A 569 15.67 -3.24 -20.68
CA THR A 569 15.00 -1.97 -20.39
C THR A 569 15.14 -1.03 -21.58
N GLU A 570 14.05 -0.40 -21.98
CA GLU A 570 14.04 0.60 -23.04
C GLU A 570 13.47 1.91 -22.54
N GLU A 571 13.99 3.01 -23.05
CA GLU A 571 13.60 4.35 -22.66
C GLU A 571 13.19 5.18 -23.87
N ARG A 572 12.13 5.96 -23.71
CA ARG A 572 11.70 6.95 -24.69
C ARG A 572 11.48 8.29 -24.04
N HIS A 573 11.98 9.33 -24.70
CA HIS A 573 11.82 10.72 -24.29
C HIS A 573 10.63 11.33 -25.01
N TRP A 574 9.80 12.07 -24.26
CA TRP A 574 8.60 12.71 -24.77
C TRP A 574 8.57 14.18 -24.41
N GLU A 575 7.95 14.95 -25.31
CA GLU A 575 7.68 16.34 -25.09
C GLU A 575 6.32 16.53 -24.40
N HIS A 576 6.33 17.29 -23.31
CA HIS A 576 5.15 17.79 -22.64
C HIS A 576 4.84 19.20 -23.17
N LYS A 577 3.88 19.28 -24.10
CA LYS A 577 3.44 20.54 -24.73
C LYS A 577 2.92 21.60 -23.74
N THR A 578 2.54 21.16 -22.54
CA THR A 578 2.02 22.01 -21.45
C THR A 578 3.03 22.23 -20.33
N GLY A 579 4.32 21.95 -20.57
CA GLY A 579 5.39 22.31 -19.66
C GLY A 579 5.31 23.80 -19.28
N GLY A 580 5.49 24.11 -18.00
CA GLY A 580 5.50 25.49 -17.51
C GLY A 580 4.17 26.04 -16.96
N ARG A 581 3.14 25.21 -16.73
CA ARG A 581 1.97 25.59 -15.90
C ARG A 581 2.22 25.52 -14.39
N ILE A 582 3.48 25.42 -13.97
CA ILE A 582 3.85 25.54 -12.56
C ILE A 582 3.53 26.97 -12.12
N ALA A 583 2.94 27.16 -10.93
CA ALA A 583 2.72 28.51 -10.40
C ALA A 583 4.08 29.24 -10.25
N TRP A 584 4.13 30.54 -10.55
CA TRP A 584 5.33 31.35 -10.32
C TRP A 584 5.54 31.54 -8.83
N THR A 585 6.76 31.31 -8.36
CA THR A 585 7.14 31.60 -6.97
C THR A 585 7.49 33.07 -6.81
N GLU A 586 7.42 33.57 -5.58
CA GLU A 586 7.78 34.96 -5.25
C GLU A 586 9.26 35.23 -5.60
N GLU A 587 10.16 34.29 -5.28
CA GLU A 587 11.59 34.37 -5.62
C GLU A 587 11.84 34.48 -7.14
N GLU A 588 11.14 33.68 -7.95
CA GLU A 588 11.23 33.77 -9.41
C GLU A 588 10.73 35.13 -9.92
N ILE A 589 9.68 35.69 -9.31
CA ILE A 589 9.13 37.01 -9.66
C ILE A 589 10.11 38.12 -9.30
N GLU A 590 10.73 38.06 -8.11
CA GLU A 590 11.75 39.02 -7.67
C GLU A 590 13.00 38.98 -8.55
N THR A 591 13.48 37.77 -8.83
CA THR A 591 14.59 37.52 -9.76
C THR A 591 14.28 38.10 -11.14
N LEU A 592 13.04 37.89 -11.62
CA LEU A 592 12.61 38.45 -12.90
C LEU A 592 12.58 39.98 -12.87
N LYS A 593 12.08 40.61 -11.81
CA LYS A 593 12.07 42.08 -11.67
C LYS A 593 13.49 42.65 -11.68
N ALA A 594 14.43 41.99 -11.00
CA ALA A 594 15.81 42.44 -10.90
C ALA A 594 16.57 42.35 -12.23
N LEU A 595 16.36 41.26 -12.99
CA LEU A 595 17.16 40.96 -14.18
C LEU A 595 16.50 41.38 -15.51
N TYR A 596 15.17 41.41 -15.61
CA TYR A 596 14.52 41.56 -16.92
C TYR A 596 14.80 42.91 -17.60
N ALA A 597 14.84 44.00 -16.83
CA ALA A 597 15.05 45.35 -17.35
C ALA A 597 16.53 45.65 -17.64
N THR A 598 17.43 45.14 -16.80
CA THR A 598 18.86 45.46 -16.76
C THR A 598 19.70 44.54 -17.65
N GLU A 599 19.41 43.24 -17.66
CA GLU A 599 20.19 42.29 -18.45
C GLU A 599 19.81 42.37 -19.92
N THR A 600 20.80 42.42 -20.79
CA THR A 600 20.59 42.42 -22.25
C THR A 600 20.49 41.00 -22.80
N ASP A 601 21.26 40.06 -22.26
CA ASP A 601 21.25 38.66 -22.67
C ASP A 601 20.06 37.90 -22.07
N ARG A 602 19.25 37.30 -22.95
CA ARG A 602 18.07 36.52 -22.60
C ARG A 602 18.43 35.20 -21.91
N PHE A 603 19.58 34.62 -22.23
CA PHE A 603 20.01 33.37 -21.63
C PHE A 603 20.41 33.54 -20.17
N VAL A 604 20.94 34.70 -19.78
CA VAL A 604 21.23 35.03 -18.37
C VAL A 604 19.95 35.04 -17.55
N VAL A 605 18.90 35.69 -18.04
CA VAL A 605 17.58 35.70 -17.38
C VAL A 605 16.99 34.28 -17.30
N MET A 606 17.12 33.48 -18.36
CA MET A 606 16.65 32.10 -18.35
C MET A 606 17.47 31.20 -17.41
N GLN A 607 18.77 31.42 -17.26
CA GLN A 607 19.63 30.69 -16.32
C GLN A 607 19.22 30.96 -14.88
N ALA A 608 18.90 32.21 -14.56
CA ALA A 608 18.43 32.60 -13.24
C ALA A 608 17.07 32.00 -12.87
N ILE A 609 16.23 31.67 -13.88
CA ILE A 609 14.90 31.10 -13.69
C ILE A 609 14.74 29.84 -14.57
N PRO A 610 15.48 28.77 -14.25
CA PRO A 610 15.82 27.74 -15.22
C PRO A 610 14.65 26.82 -15.62
N THR A 611 13.58 26.83 -14.84
CA THR A 611 12.34 26.08 -15.08
C THR A 611 11.39 26.79 -16.06
N ARG A 612 11.65 28.05 -16.41
CA ARG A 612 10.75 28.89 -17.22
C ARG A 612 11.26 29.07 -18.64
N SER A 613 10.35 28.99 -19.61
CA SER A 613 10.66 29.31 -21.00
C SER A 613 10.66 30.82 -21.22
N TRP A 614 11.40 31.28 -22.23
CA TRP A 614 11.43 32.70 -22.58
C TRP A 614 10.04 33.25 -22.92
N LYS A 615 9.17 32.43 -23.52
CA LYS A 615 7.79 32.79 -23.81
C LYS A 615 7.00 33.09 -22.53
N THR A 616 7.10 32.24 -21.52
CA THR A 616 6.41 32.43 -20.24
C THR A 616 7.01 33.61 -19.47
N ILE A 617 8.33 33.77 -19.49
CA ILE A 617 9.03 34.93 -18.91
C ILE A 617 8.49 36.24 -19.49
N LYS A 618 8.41 36.35 -20.82
CA LYS A 618 7.85 37.55 -21.48
C LYS A 618 6.40 37.83 -21.09
N HIS A 619 5.58 36.78 -20.95
CA HIS A 619 4.18 36.93 -20.57
C HIS A 619 4.03 37.50 -19.16
N ILE A 620 4.73 36.92 -18.18
CA ILE A 620 4.71 37.43 -16.81
C ILE A 620 5.33 38.82 -16.71
N ALA A 621 6.43 39.09 -17.42
CA ALA A 621 7.02 40.42 -17.44
C ALA A 621 6.06 41.48 -17.99
N HIS A 622 5.27 41.15 -19.01
CA HIS A 622 4.21 42.01 -19.53
C HIS A 622 3.12 42.27 -18.48
N ASP A 623 2.65 41.24 -17.78
CA ASP A 623 1.62 41.37 -16.74
C ASP A 623 2.11 42.21 -15.55
N LEU A 624 3.40 42.11 -15.23
CA LEU A 624 4.10 42.95 -14.24
C LEU A 624 4.47 44.35 -14.78
N LYS A 625 4.13 44.66 -16.04
CA LYS A 625 4.45 45.92 -16.73
C LYS A 625 5.95 46.26 -16.78
N LEU A 626 6.81 45.25 -16.74
CA LEU A 626 8.26 45.41 -16.87
C LEU A 626 8.63 45.70 -18.32
N LYS A 627 9.44 46.74 -18.52
CA LYS A 627 9.98 47.12 -19.84
C LYS A 627 11.47 46.85 -19.88
N ARG A 628 11.97 46.32 -20.99
CA ARG A 628 13.41 46.23 -21.25
C ARG A 628 13.90 47.54 -21.83
N GLU A 629 15.08 47.98 -21.44
CA GLU A 629 15.72 49.14 -22.07
C GLU A 629 15.90 48.87 -23.56
N ARG A 630 15.48 49.83 -24.38
CA ARG A 630 15.36 49.67 -25.81
C ARG A 630 16.76 49.75 -26.42
N ILE A 631 17.46 48.61 -26.50
CA ILE A 631 18.74 48.52 -27.23
C ILE A 631 18.47 48.95 -28.68
N SER A 632 19.25 49.91 -29.18
CA SER A 632 19.05 50.57 -30.47
C SER A 632 18.94 49.59 -31.64
N MET A 633 17.74 49.47 -32.20
CA MET A 633 17.32 49.19 -33.60
C MET A 633 18.10 48.23 -34.53
N HIS A 634 18.99 47.37 -34.06
CA HIS A 634 19.50 46.24 -34.86
C HIS A 634 19.07 44.92 -34.24
N TRP A 635 17.79 44.59 -34.47
CA TRP A 635 17.14 43.37 -34.00
C TRP A 635 17.83 42.09 -34.49
N GLU A 636 18.49 42.13 -35.66
CA GLU A 636 19.24 41.02 -36.25
C GLU A 636 20.56 40.69 -35.53
N ASN A 637 21.14 41.65 -34.79
CA ASN A 637 22.42 41.48 -34.09
C ASN A 637 22.30 41.40 -32.56
N SER A 638 21.08 41.22 -32.03
CA SER A 638 20.92 41.01 -30.59
C SER A 638 21.53 39.65 -30.17
N LYS A 639 22.73 39.70 -29.58
CA LYS A 639 23.31 38.55 -28.87
C LYS A 639 22.24 37.94 -27.95
N GLY A 640 22.06 36.63 -28.02
CA GLY A 640 21.09 35.91 -27.18
C GLY A 640 19.66 35.81 -27.75
N MET A 641 19.45 35.92 -29.06
CA MET A 641 18.13 35.64 -29.65
C MET A 641 17.73 34.17 -29.44
N VAL A 642 16.79 33.94 -28.53
CA VAL A 642 16.20 32.62 -28.25
C VAL A 642 15.27 32.23 -29.41
N LYS A 643 15.80 31.50 -30.41
CA LYS A 643 15.03 30.98 -31.55
C LYS A 643 13.87 30.10 -31.08
N ASP A 644 14.12 29.23 -30.09
CA ASP A 644 13.12 28.33 -29.50
C ASP A 644 12.64 28.85 -28.15
N GLY A 645 11.81 29.91 -28.18
CA GLY A 645 11.30 30.57 -26.97
C GLY A 645 10.41 29.70 -26.07
N HIS A 646 10.06 28.49 -26.52
CA HIS A 646 9.23 27.52 -25.80
C HIS A 646 10.01 26.63 -24.83
N LEU A 647 11.32 26.43 -25.06
CA LEU A 647 12.16 25.64 -24.18
C LEU A 647 12.64 26.47 -22.99
N SER A 648 12.64 25.88 -21.80
CA SER A 648 13.30 26.43 -20.61
C SER A 648 14.82 26.24 -20.66
N TRP A 649 15.55 26.81 -19.70
CA TRP A 649 16.98 26.57 -19.59
C TRP A 649 17.29 25.11 -19.22
N ASN A 650 16.52 24.53 -18.27
CA ASN A 650 16.66 23.13 -17.90
C ASN A 650 16.41 22.19 -19.08
N ASP A 651 15.45 22.52 -19.95
CA ASP A 651 15.22 21.76 -21.18
C ASP A 651 16.45 21.80 -22.11
N ARG A 652 17.13 22.94 -22.21
CA ARG A 652 18.34 23.09 -23.02
C ARG A 652 19.52 22.32 -22.44
N LEU A 653 19.72 22.40 -21.12
CA LEU A 653 20.74 21.60 -20.43
C LEU A 653 20.48 20.10 -20.63
N TYR A 654 19.21 19.70 -20.53
CA TYR A 654 18.80 18.33 -20.77
C TYR A 654 19.12 17.87 -22.21
N LEU A 655 18.74 18.64 -23.22
CA LEU A 655 19.08 18.34 -24.62
C LEU A 655 20.60 18.25 -24.84
N ALA A 656 21.36 19.20 -24.28
CA ALA A 656 22.82 19.20 -24.34
C ALA A 656 23.42 17.96 -23.67
N SER A 657 22.88 17.51 -22.53
CA SER A 657 23.32 16.29 -21.84
C SER A 657 23.13 15.03 -22.67
N LYS A 658 22.21 15.05 -23.64
CA LYS A 658 21.94 13.97 -24.60
C LYS A 658 22.67 14.15 -25.93
N GLY A 659 23.50 15.18 -26.06
CA GLY A 659 24.23 15.49 -27.30
C GLY A 659 23.34 16.02 -28.42
N LEU A 660 22.20 16.62 -28.08
CA LEU A 660 21.21 17.11 -29.04
C LEU A 660 21.19 18.64 -29.05
N SER A 661 21.04 19.21 -30.25
CA SER A 661 20.82 20.64 -30.42
C SER A 661 19.33 21.00 -30.31
N THR A 662 19.00 22.28 -30.13
CA THR A 662 17.59 22.72 -30.19
C THR A 662 17.02 22.63 -31.61
N GLU A 663 17.88 22.65 -32.63
CA GLU A 663 17.51 22.42 -34.03
C GLU A 663 17.13 20.94 -34.26
N ASP A 664 17.83 19.99 -33.62
CA ASP A 664 17.46 18.57 -33.65
C ASP A 664 16.09 18.34 -32.99
N TYR A 665 15.77 19.09 -31.94
CA TYR A 665 14.43 19.10 -31.34
C TYR A 665 13.37 19.65 -32.30
N ALA A 666 13.63 20.77 -32.97
CA ALA A 666 12.70 21.31 -33.97
C ALA A 666 12.44 20.31 -35.12
N SER A 667 13.44 19.48 -35.47
CA SER A 667 13.31 18.40 -36.46
C SER A 667 12.66 17.10 -35.95
N SER A 668 12.20 17.05 -34.69
CA SER A 668 11.55 15.88 -34.07
C SER A 668 12.41 14.60 -34.00
N LYS A 669 13.74 14.70 -34.04
CA LYS A 669 14.64 13.52 -33.99
C LYS A 669 14.67 12.81 -32.62
N LEU A 670 14.14 13.42 -31.56
CA LEU A 670 14.19 12.95 -30.17
C LEU A 670 13.30 11.75 -29.85
N PHE A 671 12.34 11.42 -30.70
CA PHE A 671 11.21 10.58 -30.30
C PHE A 671 11.41 9.09 -30.61
N GLY A 672 12.63 8.58 -30.71
CA GLY A 672 12.93 7.15 -30.89
C GLY A 672 13.06 6.38 -29.56
N TRP A 673 12.86 5.06 -29.60
CA TRP A 673 13.20 4.16 -28.48
C TRP A 673 14.71 3.98 -28.41
N CYS A 674 15.31 4.18 -27.22
CA CYS A 674 16.74 4.03 -26.99
C CYS A 674 16.98 2.92 -25.96
N SER A 675 17.96 2.04 -26.24
CA SER A 675 18.51 1.12 -25.23
C SER A 675 19.57 1.85 -24.40
N PRO A 676 19.67 1.60 -23.07
CA PRO A 676 20.69 2.19 -22.21
C PRO A 676 22.14 2.01 -22.71
N SER A 677 22.42 0.88 -23.39
CA SER A 677 23.73 0.58 -23.98
C SER A 677 24.10 1.51 -25.15
N PHE A 678 23.11 1.99 -25.90
CA PHE A 678 23.31 2.90 -27.02
C PHE A 678 23.72 4.30 -26.56
N LEU A 679 23.10 4.79 -25.47
CA LEU A 679 23.37 6.11 -24.89
C LEU A 679 24.81 6.22 -24.34
N GLN A 680 25.33 5.18 -23.69
CA GLN A 680 26.72 5.18 -23.20
C GLN A 680 27.76 5.34 -24.33
N SER A 681 27.51 4.74 -25.51
CA SER A 681 28.42 4.85 -26.66
C SER A 681 28.40 6.24 -27.31
N ALA A 682 27.24 6.90 -27.33
CA ALA A 682 27.08 8.24 -27.90
C ALA A 682 27.77 9.30 -27.04
N THR A 683 27.65 9.20 -25.71
CA THR A 683 28.32 10.10 -24.76
C THR A 683 29.86 9.96 -24.83
N LEU A 684 30.38 8.74 -24.98
CA LEU A 684 31.81 8.47 -25.16
C LEU A 684 32.36 9.02 -26.49
N LYS A 685 31.61 8.90 -27.59
CA LYS A 685 32.01 9.47 -28.90
C LYS A 685 32.02 11.00 -28.89
N PHE A 686 31.12 11.65 -28.14
CA PHE A 686 31.08 13.11 -28.02
C PHE A 686 32.22 13.66 -27.17
N LEU A 687 32.53 13.02 -26.03
CA LEU A 687 33.68 13.39 -25.18
C LEU A 687 35.02 13.25 -25.94
N HIS A 688 35.14 12.27 -26.84
CA HIS A 688 36.32 12.13 -27.71
C HIS A 688 36.41 13.22 -28.79
N LYS A 689 35.27 13.72 -29.30
CA LYS A 689 35.23 14.74 -30.36
C LYS A 689 35.50 16.16 -29.83
N ASN A 690 35.20 16.43 -28.55
CA ASN A 690 35.42 17.74 -27.91
C ASN A 690 36.74 17.90 -27.15
N ARG A 691 37.64 16.90 -27.17
CA ARG A 691 39.02 17.04 -26.63
C ARG A 691 39.93 18.00 -27.40
N ARG A 692 39.46 18.62 -28.51
CA ARG A 692 40.23 19.59 -29.29
C ARG A 692 40.17 21.05 -28.79
N PHE A 693 39.48 21.33 -27.68
CA PHE A 693 39.40 22.70 -27.11
C PHE A 693 39.98 22.84 -25.69
N ALA A 694 40.82 21.91 -25.24
CA ALA A 694 41.49 22.02 -23.94
C ALA A 694 43.01 21.80 -24.07
N VAL A 695 43.70 22.71 -24.75
CA VAL A 695 45.14 22.97 -24.58
C VAL A 695 45.36 24.46 -24.85
N VAL A 696 46.21 25.10 -24.02
CA VAL A 696 46.66 26.52 -23.94
C VAL A 696 46.06 27.19 -22.69
N HIS A 697 46.80 27.50 -21.62
CA HIS A 697 48.22 27.34 -21.26
C HIS A 697 48.35 27.52 -19.71
N PRO A 698 49.56 27.57 -19.09
CA PRO A 698 49.87 27.04 -17.76
C PRO A 698 49.24 27.75 -16.55
#